data_AF-A0A9P7H8L5-F1
#
_entry.id   AF-A0A9P7H8L5-F1
#
_cell.length_a   1.000
_cell.length_b   1.000
_cell.length_c   1.000
_cell.angle_alpha   90.00
_cell.angle_beta   90.00
_cell.angle_gamma   90.00
#
_symmetry.space_group_name_H-M   'P 1'
#
loop_
_entity.id
_entity.type
_entity.pdbx_description
1 polymer ?
#
loop_
_entity_poly.entity_id
_entity_poly.type
_entity_poly.pdbx_seq_one_letter_code
_entity_poly.pdbx_strand_id
1 'polypeptide(L)'
;MVAAVLRYSPIVAVDMANSTTTTPLTTTSVSTGVNNGADTNTGATAPELSDLDYFINVLHLTNGRTENQIEDDLLSRANALGISSAPVADKRITSSVESASTVYNARTFSMLSGGSTSTALTTHSSLFGPPTPDPALSHGRQSKDLSFTQYDRYLSVIDPHHNHPKTTREPPPANSATPSIFSGKTKRSLFSVRSTFKLRWKKKPPQPFQAIVTCVSCRADFKTSKSLHSLSCGHTYCDNCLRSVIHASMSDESSMPPRCCAQPLPGSVIRDLLSRDVQQEFLKAIVQYSTPWQARMFCSNPSCNEFIPPHQKLDPKYPSNVTCRKCNTRVCLMCKRNAHPTGKDCPEDWELDQVIKTGGKAGWRRCYKCHNLVPLEEGSTRMACRCKAQFCYTCCGVWDAHTGCPNDCDREEEMERRKRDEHVQLAEYEEEKAVQEAAAAAASTERLEAEERTRNKVDFSNLAEIQQEEQRRFLEFAEHGKEHMRVRFAEQKKALIKQHAEDGELMKEKHAKTISQLEDRQVAAEMDLRNTLEASARSVNIRLKHMEAYCDGLGRNSGSSSPDSNRPHQRVVTERDLRELGQQYNIRDGMERSHQAKINVMRDRQAKRMEELIDRQETEYESFLDRNREELNELTAQAVQEENALAATFSARKSKLVRRWELAIEILRKELEDQDGVKYAPIPTPTWPEAMVQALCSLK
;
A
#
# COMPACT_ATOMS: atom_id res chain seq x y z
N MET A 1 -27.14 -27.68 37.35
CA MET A 1 -26.71 -27.16 38.66
C MET A 1 -25.51 -26.24 38.47
N VAL A 2 -25.72 -24.94 38.27
CA VAL A 2 -24.76 -23.89 38.63
C VAL A 2 -25.59 -22.68 39.04
N ALA A 3 -25.43 -22.26 40.28
CA ALA A 3 -26.22 -21.25 40.96
C ALA A 3 -25.59 -19.85 40.81
N ALA A 4 -26.48 -18.85 40.81
CA ALA A 4 -26.20 -17.43 40.83
C ALA A 4 -25.54 -16.97 42.14
N VAL A 5 -24.73 -15.91 42.06
CA VAL A 5 -24.35 -15.07 43.21
C VAL A 5 -24.46 -13.61 42.80
N LEU A 6 -25.59 -13.00 43.15
CA LEU A 6 -25.76 -11.55 43.26
C LEU A 6 -25.29 -11.15 44.67
N ARG A 7 -24.35 -10.20 44.76
CA ARG A 7 -23.97 -9.57 46.04
C ARG A 7 -24.67 -8.23 46.18
N TYR A 8 -25.60 -8.17 47.13
CA TYR A 8 -26.11 -6.95 47.74
C TYR A 8 -25.09 -6.39 48.75
N SER A 9 -25.07 -5.06 48.90
CA SER A 9 -24.47 -4.34 50.03
C SER A 9 -25.22 -3.01 50.24
N PRO A 10 -25.22 -2.46 51.47
CA PRO A 10 -26.46 -2.10 52.14
C PRO A 10 -26.78 -0.61 52.19
N ILE A 11 -28.07 -0.31 52.36
CA ILE A 11 -28.64 1.01 52.63
C ILE A 11 -28.46 1.33 54.12
N VAL A 12 -27.77 2.42 54.42
CA VAL A 12 -27.72 3.03 55.76
C VAL A 12 -28.78 4.12 55.82
N ALA A 13 -29.71 3.98 56.75
CA ALA A 13 -30.66 5.01 57.13
C ALA A 13 -30.03 5.93 58.19
N VAL A 14 -30.23 7.24 58.09
CA VAL A 14 -30.01 8.19 59.19
C VAL A 14 -31.17 9.18 59.23
N ASP A 15 -31.66 9.35 60.45
CA ASP A 15 -32.86 10.06 60.90
C ASP A 15 -32.88 11.57 60.66
N MET A 16 -34.11 12.09 60.59
CA MET A 16 -34.46 13.51 60.69
C MET A 16 -34.37 14.00 62.13
N ALA A 17 -33.76 15.17 62.35
CA ALA A 17 -34.04 16.00 63.52
C ALA A 17 -33.91 17.50 63.16
N ASN A 18 -34.94 18.25 63.57
CA ASN A 18 -35.15 19.68 63.41
C ASN A 18 -34.07 20.54 64.07
N SER A 19 -33.81 21.74 63.51
CA SER A 19 -33.76 22.99 64.29
C SER A 19 -33.87 24.23 63.38
N THR A 20 -34.81 25.08 63.76
CA THR A 20 -35.19 26.42 63.29
C THR A 20 -34.12 27.49 63.51
N THR A 21 -33.90 28.41 62.56
CA THR A 21 -33.54 29.82 62.83
C THR A 21 -33.84 30.76 61.63
N THR A 22 -34.94 31.52 61.77
CA THR A 22 -35.16 32.96 61.53
C THR A 22 -34.42 33.75 60.40
N THR A 23 -35.20 34.12 59.36
CA THR A 23 -35.38 35.38 58.55
C THR A 23 -34.44 36.61 58.72
N PRO A 24 -34.36 37.60 57.78
CA PRO A 24 -35.37 38.04 56.77
C PRO A 24 -34.84 38.33 55.33
N LEU A 25 -35.61 38.06 54.26
CA LEU A 25 -36.60 38.92 53.56
C LEU A 25 -36.07 40.26 53.01
N THR A 26 -35.98 40.36 51.68
CA THR A 26 -36.30 41.60 50.96
C THR A 26 -37.05 41.23 49.67
N THR A 27 -38.31 41.63 49.66
CA THR A 27 -39.27 41.67 48.56
C THR A 27 -38.88 42.68 47.50
N THR A 28 -39.02 42.35 46.21
CA THR A 28 -39.70 43.23 45.25
C THR A 28 -40.33 42.40 44.13
N SER A 29 -41.58 42.74 43.85
CA SER A 29 -42.59 42.11 43.00
C SER A 29 -42.61 42.63 41.55
N VAL A 30 -43.49 42.01 40.74
CA VAL A 30 -44.08 42.46 39.44
C VAL A 30 -43.32 41.95 38.19
N SER A 31 -43.87 41.31 37.17
CA SER A 31 -45.27 41.06 36.72
C SER A 31 -45.35 39.80 35.85
N THR A 32 -46.52 39.19 35.82
CA THR A 32 -46.96 38.16 34.87
C THR A 32 -47.17 38.74 33.47
N GLY A 33 -46.66 38.04 32.45
CA GLY A 33 -46.95 38.28 31.05
C GLY A 33 -46.92 36.95 30.28
N VAL A 34 -48.11 36.47 29.94
CA VAL A 34 -48.33 35.31 29.07
C VAL A 34 -47.93 35.69 27.65
N ASN A 35 -46.97 34.99 27.06
CA ASN A 35 -46.80 34.91 25.60
C ASN A 35 -46.53 33.45 25.22
N ASN A 36 -47.48 32.88 24.50
CA ASN A 36 -47.31 31.64 23.75
C ASN A 36 -46.49 31.92 22.50
N GLY A 37 -45.59 31.00 22.17
CA GLY A 37 -45.19 30.74 20.79
C GLY A 37 -43.74 31.05 20.47
N ALA A 38 -43.02 29.97 20.16
CA ALA A 38 -41.79 29.91 19.40
C ALA A 38 -40.56 30.54 20.05
N ASP A 39 -39.75 29.68 20.69
CA ASP A 39 -38.28 29.75 20.58
C ASP A 39 -37.73 28.32 20.66
N THR A 40 -37.69 27.69 19.49
CA THR A 40 -36.66 26.70 19.19
C THR A 40 -35.30 27.39 19.31
N ASN A 41 -34.37 26.73 20.00
CA ASN A 41 -32.93 26.93 19.83
C ASN A 41 -32.33 28.18 20.50
N THR A 42 -32.24 28.16 21.84
CA THR A 42 -31.11 28.80 22.55
C THR A 42 -30.23 27.69 23.11
N GLY A 43 -29.08 27.48 22.46
CA GLY A 43 -28.00 26.65 22.97
C GLY A 43 -27.52 27.20 24.30
N ALA A 44 -28.04 26.64 25.39
CA ALA A 44 -27.35 26.67 26.66
C ALA A 44 -26.14 25.76 26.50
N THR A 45 -25.01 26.33 26.06
CA THR A 45 -23.71 25.69 26.22
C THR A 45 -23.64 25.21 27.66
N ALA A 46 -23.36 23.92 27.87
CA ALA A 46 -23.25 23.38 29.22
C ALA A 46 -22.32 24.30 30.04
N PRO A 47 -22.75 24.79 31.23
CA PRO A 47 -21.96 25.74 32.03
C PRO A 47 -20.56 25.19 32.40
N GLU A 48 -20.39 23.89 32.25
CA GLU A 48 -19.18 23.10 32.50
C GLU A 48 -17.97 23.47 31.63
N LEU A 49 -18.16 24.24 30.54
CA LEU A 49 -17.08 24.57 29.59
C LEU A 49 -17.11 26.01 29.07
N SER A 50 -17.71 26.94 29.80
CA SER A 50 -17.54 28.38 29.51
C SER A 50 -16.05 28.74 29.47
N ASP A 51 -15.57 29.24 28.34
CA ASP A 51 -14.19 29.73 28.22
C ASP A 51 -13.91 30.84 29.23
N LEU A 52 -14.93 31.64 29.58
CA LEU A 52 -14.82 32.70 30.57
C LEU A 52 -14.58 32.13 31.98
N ASP A 53 -15.27 31.07 32.38
CA ASP A 53 -15.07 30.46 33.70
C ASP A 53 -13.71 29.77 33.80
N TYR A 54 -13.21 29.21 32.71
CA TYR A 54 -11.84 28.70 32.63
C TYR A 54 -10.81 29.82 32.79
N PHE A 55 -11.00 30.96 32.11
CA PHE A 55 -10.11 32.12 32.21
C PHE A 55 -10.09 32.71 33.63
N ILE A 56 -11.24 32.77 34.29
CA ILE A 56 -11.35 33.33 35.64
C ILE A 56 -10.79 32.36 36.67
N ASN A 57 -11.23 31.09 36.67
CA ASN A 57 -10.93 30.16 37.75
C ASN A 57 -9.59 29.46 37.61
N VAL A 58 -9.14 29.16 36.38
CA VAL A 58 -7.85 28.49 36.15
C VAL A 58 -6.74 29.48 35.86
N LEU A 59 -6.99 30.44 34.97
CA LEU A 59 -5.97 31.40 34.54
C LEU A 59 -5.91 32.67 35.40
N HIS A 60 -6.89 32.90 36.30
CA HIS A 60 -7.03 34.13 37.11
C HIS A 60 -6.96 35.42 36.27
N LEU A 61 -7.58 35.44 35.10
CA LEU A 61 -7.66 36.63 34.25
C LEU A 61 -8.80 37.52 34.72
N THR A 62 -8.47 38.55 35.51
CA THR A 62 -9.45 39.42 36.17
C THR A 62 -10.02 40.55 35.30
N ASN A 63 -9.45 40.82 34.11
CA ASN A 63 -9.74 42.04 33.31
C ASN A 63 -10.11 41.79 31.84
N GLY A 64 -10.90 40.76 31.51
CA GLY A 64 -11.31 40.49 30.12
C GLY A 64 -10.14 40.18 29.16
N ARG A 65 -8.97 39.88 29.72
CA ARG A 65 -7.79 39.41 29.00
C ARG A 65 -8.08 38.00 28.51
N THR A 66 -7.86 37.75 27.22
CA THR A 66 -8.08 36.42 26.63
C THR A 66 -6.83 35.55 26.75
N GLU A 67 -7.00 34.22 26.73
CA GLU A 67 -5.88 33.28 26.68
C GLU A 67 -4.89 33.61 25.55
N ASN A 68 -5.40 33.96 24.37
CA ASN A 68 -4.59 34.34 23.20
C ASN A 68 -3.72 35.59 23.48
N GLN A 69 -4.19 36.55 24.27
CA GLN A 69 -3.38 37.73 24.60
C GLN A 69 -2.17 37.39 25.48
N ILE A 70 -2.26 36.34 26.31
CA ILE A 70 -1.14 35.84 27.11
C ILE A 70 -0.17 35.07 26.21
N GLU A 71 -0.70 34.25 25.31
CA GLU A 71 0.11 33.53 24.32
C GLU A 71 0.87 34.53 23.42
N ASP A 72 0.21 35.58 22.94
CA ASP A 72 0.83 36.63 22.12
C ASP A 72 1.92 37.39 22.90
N ASP A 73 1.69 37.72 24.18
CA ASP A 73 2.68 38.38 25.04
C ASP A 73 3.91 37.48 25.23
N LEU A 74 3.71 36.20 25.54
CA LEU A 74 4.80 35.23 25.69
C LEU A 74 5.54 35.00 24.37
N LEU A 75 4.85 34.88 23.25
CA LEU A 75 5.46 34.75 21.92
C LEU A 75 6.28 35.99 21.57
N SER A 76 5.79 37.19 21.90
CA SER A 76 6.52 38.43 21.65
C SER A 76 7.84 38.48 22.45
N ARG A 77 7.80 38.05 23.72
CA ARG A 77 8.99 37.93 24.58
C ARG A 77 9.95 36.85 24.07
N ALA A 78 9.45 35.69 23.68
CA ALA A 78 10.24 34.60 23.12
C ALA A 78 10.97 35.05 21.83
N ASN A 79 10.25 35.72 20.93
CA ASN A 79 10.82 36.25 19.69
C ASN A 79 11.88 37.32 19.96
N ALA A 80 11.70 38.18 20.97
CA ALA A 80 12.70 39.18 21.36
C ALA A 80 14.02 38.55 21.84
N LEU A 81 13.94 37.35 22.43
CA LEU A 81 15.10 36.55 22.88
C LEU A 81 15.61 35.58 21.80
N GLY A 82 15.07 35.63 20.57
CA GLY A 82 15.46 34.75 19.48
C GLY A 82 15.03 33.29 19.64
N ILE A 83 14.08 32.99 20.53
CA ILE A 83 13.50 31.65 20.73
C ILE A 83 12.51 31.40 19.58
N SER A 84 12.79 30.41 18.73
CA SER A 84 11.91 30.06 17.61
C SER A 84 10.69 29.27 18.10
N SER A 85 9.50 29.83 17.93
CA SER A 85 8.21 29.26 18.37
C SER A 85 7.55 28.30 17.38
N ALA A 86 8.29 27.80 16.37
CA ALA A 86 7.72 26.83 15.43
C ALA A 86 7.31 25.55 16.16
N PRO A 87 6.13 24.96 15.87
CA PRO A 87 5.70 23.74 16.52
C PRO A 87 6.70 22.64 16.22
N VAL A 88 7.45 22.21 17.23
CA VAL A 88 8.30 21.03 17.14
C VAL A 88 7.35 19.84 16.99
N ALA A 89 7.25 19.33 15.76
CA ALA A 89 6.60 18.04 15.51
C ALA A 89 7.24 17.00 16.43
N ASP A 90 6.38 16.26 17.15
CA ASP A 90 6.70 15.19 18.11
C ASP A 90 8.05 14.49 17.83
N LYS A 91 9.09 14.91 18.54
CA LYS A 91 10.25 14.04 18.78
C LYS A 91 9.88 13.15 19.96
N ARG A 92 9.16 12.08 19.62
CA ARG A 92 8.98 10.92 20.49
C ARG A 92 10.36 10.46 20.93
N ILE A 93 10.66 10.59 22.21
CA ILE A 93 11.85 10.03 22.84
C ILE A 93 11.73 8.51 22.71
N THR A 94 12.40 7.94 21.70
CA THR A 94 12.64 6.50 21.62
C THR A 94 13.86 6.21 22.46
N SER A 95 13.65 5.56 23.60
CA SER A 95 14.70 4.85 24.30
C SER A 95 15.26 3.75 23.40
N SER A 96 16.57 3.51 23.56
CA SER A 96 17.32 2.28 23.24
C SER A 96 18.38 2.43 22.15
N VAL A 97 19.62 2.46 22.65
CA VAL A 97 20.85 1.81 22.16
C VAL A 97 21.48 2.33 20.86
N GLU A 98 22.73 2.74 21.03
CA GLU A 98 23.70 3.11 20.00
C GLU A 98 23.80 2.08 18.87
N SER A 99 23.89 2.58 17.65
CA SER A 99 24.83 2.07 16.65
C SER A 99 25.10 3.16 15.62
N ALA A 100 26.38 3.52 15.53
CA ALA A 100 26.93 4.45 14.56
C ALA A 100 26.71 3.94 13.12
N SER A 101 26.30 4.81 12.21
CA SER A 101 26.60 4.66 10.78
C SER A 101 26.64 6.01 10.07
N THR A 102 27.85 6.30 9.61
CA THR A 102 28.34 7.29 8.66
C THR A 102 27.40 7.75 7.55
N VAL A 103 27.45 9.07 7.32
CA VAL A 103 26.93 9.83 6.18
C VAL A 103 27.62 9.40 4.87
N TYR A 104 26.85 9.06 3.83
CA TYR A 104 27.22 9.37 2.45
C TYR A 104 25.98 9.67 1.60
N ASN A 105 26.09 10.78 0.87
CA ASN A 105 25.12 11.32 -0.07
C ASN A 105 24.80 10.33 -1.21
N ALA A 106 23.53 10.02 -1.41
CA ALA A 106 23.03 9.40 -2.64
C ALA A 106 21.82 10.17 -3.17
N ARG A 107 21.91 10.55 -4.43
CA ARG A 107 20.89 11.28 -5.20
C ARG A 107 19.61 10.46 -5.30
N THR A 108 18.50 11.16 -5.11
CA THR A 108 17.12 10.76 -5.35
C THR A 108 16.89 10.33 -6.80
N PHE A 109 16.32 9.13 -6.97
CA PHE A 109 15.31 8.87 -7.99
C PHE A 109 14.26 7.93 -7.41
N SER A 110 13.02 8.37 -7.42
CA SER A 110 11.87 7.64 -6.92
C SER A 110 11.18 6.87 -8.05
N MET A 111 10.53 5.78 -7.63
CA MET A 111 9.18 5.32 -8.00
C MET A 111 9.02 4.05 -8.87
N LEU A 112 8.25 3.14 -8.26
CA LEU A 112 7.23 2.21 -8.79
C LEU A 112 7.63 0.78 -9.18
N SER A 113 7.27 -0.15 -8.29
CA SER A 113 6.23 -1.20 -8.45
C SER A 113 6.57 -2.32 -7.44
N GLY A 114 5.71 -2.76 -6.52
CA GLY A 114 4.33 -3.19 -6.72
C GLY A 114 4.32 -4.71 -6.99
N GLY A 115 4.17 -5.53 -5.93
CA GLY A 115 3.72 -6.91 -6.05
C GLY A 115 4.57 -8.00 -5.38
N SER A 116 3.94 -8.65 -4.39
CA SER A 116 4.03 -10.09 -4.08
C SER A 116 5.11 -10.60 -3.13
N THR A 117 4.64 -10.84 -1.91
CA THR A 117 5.15 -11.79 -0.91
C THR A 117 5.02 -13.23 -1.39
N SER A 118 6.11 -14.01 -1.34
CA SER A 118 6.03 -15.45 -1.01
C SER A 118 7.36 -15.97 -0.49
N THR A 119 7.23 -16.66 0.63
CA THR A 119 8.21 -17.43 1.40
C THR A 119 8.76 -18.65 0.65
N ALA A 120 10.05 -18.93 0.78
CA ALA A 120 10.59 -20.20 1.29
C ALA A 120 12.09 -20.38 0.97
N LEU A 121 12.82 -20.85 1.97
CA LEU A 121 14.20 -21.35 1.92
C LEU A 121 14.29 -22.61 1.05
N THR A 122 15.35 -22.78 0.26
CA THR A 122 16.24 -23.95 0.31
C THR A 122 17.40 -23.87 -0.69
N THR A 123 18.57 -24.22 -0.19
CA THR A 123 19.79 -24.68 -0.88
C THR A 123 19.51 -25.86 -1.80
N HIS A 124 20.16 -25.93 -2.98
CA HIS A 124 20.91 -27.11 -3.46
C HIS A 124 21.62 -26.83 -4.79
N SER A 125 22.81 -27.39 -4.90
CA SER A 125 23.77 -27.35 -6.00
C SER A 125 23.66 -28.59 -6.91
N SER A 126 23.87 -28.42 -8.21
CA SER A 126 24.38 -29.39 -9.22
C SER A 126 24.36 -28.69 -10.59
N LEU A 127 25.47 -28.40 -11.29
CA LEU A 127 26.44 -29.24 -12.01
C LEU A 127 25.86 -30.20 -13.08
N PHE A 128 26.12 -29.79 -14.34
CA PHE A 128 26.16 -30.51 -15.64
C PHE A 128 24.93 -30.50 -16.58
N GLY A 129 25.04 -29.67 -17.62
CA GLY A 129 24.40 -29.76 -18.94
C GLY A 129 25.30 -29.04 -19.98
N PRO A 130 25.36 -29.47 -21.25
CA PRO A 130 26.56 -29.42 -22.10
C PRO A 130 26.83 -28.06 -22.78
N PRO A 131 28.07 -27.76 -23.18
CA PRO A 131 28.37 -26.56 -23.96
C PRO A 131 27.95 -26.74 -25.42
N THR A 132 27.13 -25.79 -25.90
CA THR A 132 26.96 -25.52 -27.33
C THR A 132 28.28 -25.03 -27.94
N PRO A 133 28.60 -25.40 -29.19
CA PRO A 133 29.91 -25.12 -29.79
C PRO A 133 30.02 -23.67 -30.26
N ASP A 134 30.95 -22.92 -29.66
CA ASP A 134 31.46 -21.67 -30.24
C ASP A 134 32.23 -21.99 -31.55
N PRO A 135 32.04 -21.22 -32.63
CA PRO A 135 32.73 -21.47 -33.88
C PRO A 135 34.22 -21.13 -33.73
N ALA A 136 35.04 -22.17 -33.70
CA ALA A 136 36.48 -22.06 -33.79
C ALA A 136 36.89 -21.39 -35.11
N LEU A 137 37.39 -20.15 -35.05
CA LEU A 137 38.13 -19.57 -36.16
C LEU A 137 39.53 -20.18 -36.20
N SER A 138 39.74 -21.00 -37.23
CA SER A 138 41.01 -21.62 -37.60
C SER A 138 42.15 -20.59 -37.68
N HIS A 139 43.20 -20.79 -36.89
CA HIS A 139 44.46 -20.05 -36.97
C HIS A 139 45.26 -20.48 -38.22
N GLY A 140 44.99 -19.85 -39.36
CA GLY A 140 45.91 -19.78 -40.48
C GLY A 140 46.78 -18.53 -40.37
N ARG A 141 48.11 -18.68 -40.45
CA ARG A 141 49.05 -17.54 -40.59
C ARG A 141 48.64 -16.68 -41.79
N GLN A 142 48.10 -15.49 -41.55
CA GLN A 142 47.90 -14.48 -42.61
C GLN A 142 49.05 -13.47 -42.54
N SER A 143 49.68 -13.25 -43.69
CA SER A 143 50.76 -12.29 -43.92
C SER A 143 50.31 -10.85 -43.61
N LYS A 144 51.29 -10.00 -43.28
CA LYS A 144 51.16 -8.64 -42.69
C LYS A 144 50.51 -7.56 -43.57
N ASP A 145 49.94 -7.89 -44.72
CA ASP A 145 49.37 -6.91 -45.64
C ASP A 145 47.84 -6.99 -45.65
N LEU A 146 47.19 -5.88 -45.34
CA LEU A 146 45.73 -5.73 -45.46
C LEU A 146 45.35 -6.05 -46.91
N SER A 147 44.52 -7.07 -47.11
CA SER A 147 44.11 -7.57 -48.43
C SER A 147 42.60 -7.47 -48.57
N PHE A 148 42.11 -7.30 -49.80
CA PHE A 148 40.66 -7.32 -50.11
C PHE A 148 39.96 -8.64 -49.76
N THR A 149 40.72 -9.72 -49.50
CA THR A 149 40.17 -10.94 -48.90
C THR A 149 39.54 -10.71 -47.52
N GLN A 150 39.98 -9.68 -46.80
CA GLN A 150 39.38 -9.26 -45.53
C GLN A 150 38.02 -8.60 -45.74
N TYR A 151 37.85 -7.84 -46.83
CA TYR A 151 36.56 -7.28 -47.22
C TYR A 151 35.58 -8.39 -47.64
N ASP A 152 36.03 -9.37 -48.43
CA ASP A 152 35.20 -10.52 -48.79
C ASP A 152 34.78 -11.33 -47.55
N ARG A 153 35.68 -11.51 -46.57
CA ARG A 153 35.35 -12.12 -45.27
C ARG A 153 34.33 -11.28 -44.50
N TYR A 154 34.49 -9.96 -44.47
CA TYR A 154 33.54 -9.05 -43.82
C TYR A 154 32.14 -9.15 -44.46
N LEU A 155 32.05 -9.16 -45.80
CA LEU A 155 30.79 -9.36 -46.51
C LEU A 155 30.13 -10.71 -46.17
N SER A 156 30.92 -11.78 -46.06
CA SER A 156 30.40 -13.11 -45.71
C SER A 156 29.80 -13.22 -44.30
N VAL A 157 30.22 -12.34 -43.38
CA VAL A 157 29.69 -12.30 -42.00
C VAL A 157 28.38 -11.49 -41.93
N ILE A 158 28.18 -10.52 -42.83
CA ILE A 158 27.05 -9.58 -42.78
C ILE A 158 25.85 -10.04 -43.62
N ASP A 159 26.07 -10.80 -44.70
CA ASP A 159 24.99 -11.20 -45.62
C ASP A 159 25.08 -12.71 -46.00
N PRO A 160 24.61 -13.64 -45.13
CA PRO A 160 24.79 -15.09 -45.33
C PRO A 160 23.99 -15.71 -46.50
N HIS A 161 23.04 -14.98 -47.09
CA HIS A 161 22.02 -15.54 -48.01
C HIS A 161 22.05 -15.02 -49.46
N HIS A 162 23.09 -14.31 -49.90
CA HIS A 162 23.24 -13.92 -51.30
C HIS A 162 24.37 -14.66 -52.02
N ASN A 163 24.01 -15.53 -52.98
CA ASN A 163 24.96 -16.25 -53.84
C ASN A 163 25.60 -15.29 -54.84
N HIS A 164 26.88 -14.95 -54.63
CA HIS A 164 27.69 -14.31 -55.66
C HIS A 164 27.89 -15.28 -56.84
N PRO A 165 27.74 -14.85 -58.11
CA PRO A 165 28.16 -15.65 -59.25
C PRO A 165 29.68 -15.82 -59.17
N LYS A 166 30.12 -17.04 -58.90
CA LYS A 166 31.53 -17.44 -59.05
C LYS A 166 31.95 -17.15 -60.49
N THR A 167 32.93 -16.28 -60.68
CA THR A 167 33.67 -16.20 -61.93
C THR A 167 34.30 -17.57 -62.18
N THR A 168 33.83 -18.22 -63.24
CA THR A 168 34.37 -19.46 -63.77
C THR A 168 35.83 -19.26 -64.14
N ARG A 169 36.73 -19.81 -63.32
CA ARG A 169 38.07 -20.20 -63.75
C ARG A 169 37.91 -21.61 -64.32
N GLU A 170 38.18 -21.77 -65.61
CA GLU A 170 38.18 -23.08 -66.28
C GLU A 170 39.23 -24.01 -65.61
N PRO A 171 38.88 -25.26 -65.30
CA PRO A 171 39.84 -26.27 -64.85
C PRO A 171 40.39 -27.07 -66.05
N PRO A 172 41.66 -27.50 -66.06
CA PRO A 172 42.03 -28.66 -66.85
C PRO A 172 41.73 -29.92 -66.03
N PRO A 173 41.23 -30.98 -66.67
CA PRO A 173 41.97 -32.23 -66.48
C PRO A 173 42.10 -33.07 -67.75
N ALA A 174 43.25 -33.75 -67.81
CA ALA A 174 43.53 -35.03 -68.44
C ALA A 174 42.80 -35.41 -69.76
N ASN A 175 43.58 -35.38 -70.84
CA ASN A 175 43.67 -36.33 -71.94
C ASN A 175 42.51 -37.30 -72.23
N SER A 176 41.95 -37.10 -73.43
CA SER A 176 41.60 -38.08 -74.49
C SER A 176 40.50 -39.14 -74.33
N ALA A 177 39.60 -39.09 -75.32
CA ALA A 177 38.90 -40.19 -76.02
C ALA A 177 37.53 -40.70 -75.50
N THR A 178 36.46 -40.16 -76.12
CA THR A 178 35.26 -40.78 -76.76
C THR A 178 35.01 -42.31 -76.73
N PRO A 179 33.79 -42.83 -77.07
CA PRO A 179 32.46 -42.19 -77.26
C PRO A 179 31.19 -42.98 -76.78
N SER A 180 30.03 -42.30 -76.87
CA SER A 180 28.66 -42.85 -77.13
C SER A 180 27.98 -43.59 -75.96
N ILE A 181 26.65 -43.75 -75.77
CA ILE A 181 25.46 -43.78 -76.64
C ILE A 181 24.19 -43.54 -75.74
N PHE A 182 23.06 -43.13 -76.34
CA PHE A 182 21.65 -43.12 -75.84
C PHE A 182 21.25 -42.06 -74.78
N SER A 183 20.33 -41.10 -75.03
CA SER A 183 18.91 -41.14 -75.46
C SER A 183 17.92 -41.21 -74.30
N GLY A 184 16.87 -40.38 -74.36
CA GLY A 184 15.64 -40.48 -73.56
C GLY A 184 15.35 -39.21 -72.74
N LYS A 185 14.83 -38.13 -73.33
CA LYS A 185 13.39 -37.85 -73.48
C LYS A 185 12.55 -38.27 -72.26
N THR A 186 11.87 -37.30 -71.65
CA THR A 186 10.40 -37.16 -71.70
C THR A 186 10.02 -35.78 -71.16
N LYS A 187 9.44 -34.90 -71.98
CA LYS A 187 7.97 -34.72 -72.21
C LYS A 187 7.31 -34.14 -70.95
N ARG A 188 6.40 -33.17 -71.00
CA ARG A 188 5.60 -32.47 -72.03
C ARG A 188 4.87 -31.35 -71.23
N SER A 189 4.80 -30.10 -71.65
CA SER A 189 3.92 -29.54 -72.71
C SER A 189 2.43 -29.71 -72.35
N LEU A 190 1.51 -28.75 -72.45
CA LEU A 190 1.07 -27.88 -73.57
C LEU A 190 0.05 -26.86 -72.99
N PHE A 191 -0.61 -25.90 -73.66
CA PHE A 191 -0.99 -25.53 -75.04
C PHE A 191 -1.21 -23.99 -74.95
N SER A 192 -0.90 -23.08 -75.88
CA SER A 192 -1.03 -22.99 -77.35
C SER A 192 -2.10 -21.95 -77.74
N VAL A 193 -2.00 -21.50 -79.00
CA VAL A 193 -3.00 -20.86 -79.88
C VAL A 193 -2.93 -19.32 -79.86
N ARG A 194 -2.73 -18.58 -80.95
CA ARG A 194 -2.51 -18.78 -82.41
C ARG A 194 -1.98 -17.42 -82.95
N SER A 195 -0.98 -17.34 -83.85
CA SER A 195 -1.10 -17.31 -85.33
C SER A 195 -1.76 -16.01 -85.85
N THR A 196 -1.35 -15.24 -86.87
CA THR A 196 -0.40 -15.29 -88.01
C THR A 196 -0.56 -13.91 -88.70
N PHE A 197 0.41 -13.28 -89.36
CA PHE A 197 0.81 -13.54 -90.75
C PHE A 197 2.07 -12.74 -91.10
N LYS A 198 2.94 -13.35 -91.91
CA LYS A 198 4.04 -12.71 -92.62
C LYS A 198 3.46 -11.95 -93.83
N LEU A 199 4.05 -10.82 -94.20
CA LEU A 199 4.41 -10.59 -95.60
C LEU A 199 5.61 -9.63 -95.71
N ARG A 200 6.47 -9.99 -96.66
CA ARG A 200 7.79 -9.46 -96.98
C ARG A 200 7.65 -8.37 -98.03
N TRP A 201 8.11 -7.14 -97.75
CA TRP A 201 8.44 -6.15 -98.79
C TRP A 201 9.76 -5.46 -98.44
N LYS A 202 10.74 -5.57 -99.35
CA LYS A 202 12.00 -4.80 -99.32
C LYS A 202 11.69 -3.33 -99.64
N LYS A 203 12.34 -2.38 -98.93
CA LYS A 203 13.11 -1.26 -99.53
C LYS A 203 13.79 -0.35 -98.47
N LYS A 204 15.13 -0.25 -98.59
CA LYS A 204 16.12 0.77 -98.18
C LYS A 204 16.32 1.15 -96.69
N PRO A 205 17.57 1.50 -96.26
CA PRO A 205 17.99 1.55 -94.85
C PRO A 205 17.94 2.95 -94.22
N PRO A 206 18.00 3.07 -92.88
CA PRO A 206 18.51 4.26 -92.20
C PRO A 206 19.80 4.00 -91.38
N GLN A 207 20.57 5.07 -91.18
CA GLN A 207 21.83 5.21 -90.41
C GLN A 207 21.63 5.06 -88.87
N PRO A 208 22.71 4.90 -88.06
CA PRO A 208 22.68 4.36 -86.69
C PRO A 208 22.30 5.41 -85.63
N PHE A 209 21.59 4.97 -84.61
CA PHE A 209 21.31 5.74 -83.40
C PHE A 209 22.41 5.47 -82.37
N GLN A 210 23.20 6.48 -82.01
CA GLN A 210 24.14 6.41 -80.87
C GLN A 210 23.33 6.52 -79.57
N ALA A 211 23.36 5.48 -78.72
CA ALA A 211 22.66 5.47 -77.44
C ALA A 211 23.48 6.23 -76.37
N ILE A 212 22.92 7.31 -75.83
CA ILE A 212 23.45 8.05 -74.68
C ILE A 212 23.07 7.29 -73.40
N VAL A 213 24.03 7.06 -72.50
CA VAL A 213 23.79 6.38 -71.21
C VAL A 213 24.01 7.35 -70.06
N THR A 214 23.11 7.36 -69.08
CA THR A 214 23.13 8.28 -67.93
C THR A 214 23.63 7.64 -66.64
N CYS A 215 24.29 8.44 -65.80
CA CYS A 215 24.61 8.05 -64.42
C CYS A 215 23.38 8.20 -63.51
N VAL A 216 23.06 7.18 -62.70
CA VAL A 216 21.90 7.20 -61.80
C VAL A 216 22.02 8.28 -60.71
N SER A 217 23.24 8.56 -60.24
CA SER A 217 23.48 9.49 -59.13
C SER A 217 23.54 10.96 -59.57
N CYS A 218 24.35 11.30 -60.57
CA CYS A 218 24.51 12.70 -61.02
C CYS A 218 23.67 13.07 -62.25
N ARG A 219 22.97 12.10 -62.87
CA ARG A 219 22.16 12.29 -64.09
C ARG A 219 22.90 12.86 -65.30
N ALA A 220 24.24 12.82 -65.30
CA ALA A 220 25.04 13.26 -66.43
C ALA A 220 25.01 12.22 -67.57
N ASP A 221 24.92 12.71 -68.81
CA ASP A 221 24.91 11.95 -70.06
C ASP A 221 26.34 11.60 -70.51
N PHE A 222 26.62 10.33 -70.77
CA PHE A 222 27.91 9.86 -71.27
C PHE A 222 27.77 9.22 -72.65
N LYS A 223 28.68 9.59 -73.57
CA LYS A 223 28.71 9.12 -74.97
C LYS A 223 29.41 7.76 -75.15
N THR A 224 30.14 7.30 -74.13
CA THR A 224 30.98 6.09 -74.20
C THR A 224 30.72 5.21 -72.98
N SER A 225 30.45 3.92 -73.20
CA SER A 225 30.21 2.93 -72.13
C SER A 225 31.44 2.66 -71.24
N LYS A 226 32.64 3.08 -71.63
CA LYS A 226 33.89 2.84 -70.89
C LYS A 226 34.06 3.70 -69.64
N SER A 227 33.30 4.78 -69.49
CA SER A 227 33.36 5.68 -68.32
C SER A 227 32.22 5.46 -67.32
N LEU A 228 31.47 4.37 -67.47
CA LEU A 228 30.35 4.00 -66.62
C LEU A 228 30.52 2.56 -66.14
N HIS A 229 30.40 2.36 -64.83
CA HIS A 229 30.39 1.04 -64.21
C HIS A 229 28.96 0.53 -64.10
N SER A 230 28.67 -0.57 -64.80
CA SER A 230 27.41 -1.30 -64.65
C SER A 230 27.53 -2.28 -63.48
N LEU A 231 26.72 -2.08 -62.45
CA LEU A 231 26.67 -2.97 -61.29
C LEU A 231 25.75 -4.16 -61.57
N SER A 232 25.87 -5.22 -60.76
CA SER A 232 25.07 -6.45 -60.88
C SER A 232 23.56 -6.23 -60.70
N CYS A 233 23.15 -5.13 -60.05
CA CYS A 233 21.76 -4.72 -59.91
C CYS A 233 21.19 -4.02 -61.16
N GLY A 234 22.00 -3.83 -62.22
CA GLY A 234 21.58 -3.20 -63.48
C GLY A 234 21.72 -1.68 -63.54
N HIS A 235 22.13 -1.02 -62.44
CA HIS A 235 22.37 0.42 -62.40
C HIS A 235 23.78 0.81 -62.88
N THR A 236 23.87 1.96 -63.56
CA THR A 236 25.11 2.53 -64.09
C THR A 236 25.54 3.78 -63.31
N TYR A 237 26.81 3.82 -62.90
CA TYR A 237 27.40 4.95 -62.19
C TYR A 237 28.68 5.43 -62.86
N CYS A 238 28.99 6.73 -62.76
CA CYS A 238 30.31 7.26 -63.10
C CYS A 238 31.30 7.08 -61.94
N ASP A 239 32.59 7.09 -62.25
CA ASP A 239 33.69 6.85 -61.31
C ASP A 239 33.64 7.79 -60.10
N ASN A 240 33.35 9.08 -60.32
CA ASN A 240 33.27 10.07 -59.24
C ASN A 240 32.14 9.77 -58.26
N CYS A 241 30.96 9.39 -58.76
CA CYS A 241 29.83 9.03 -57.90
C CYS A 241 30.10 7.75 -57.10
N LEU A 242 30.74 6.74 -57.70
CA LEU A 242 31.12 5.52 -56.96
C LEU A 242 32.19 5.81 -55.91
N ARG A 243 33.18 6.65 -56.21
CA ARG A 243 34.17 7.10 -55.22
C ARG A 243 33.51 7.81 -54.05
N SER A 244 32.55 8.70 -54.29
CA SER A 244 31.79 9.36 -53.23
C SER A 244 31.02 8.37 -52.35
N VAL A 245 30.38 7.35 -52.95
CA VAL A 245 29.68 6.30 -52.18
C VAL A 245 30.66 5.49 -51.33
N ILE A 246 31.84 5.17 -51.85
CA ILE A 246 32.86 4.43 -51.08
C ILE A 246 33.43 5.31 -49.96
N HIS A 247 33.74 6.57 -50.22
CA HIS A 247 34.19 7.50 -49.18
C HIS A 247 33.16 7.70 -48.07
N ALA A 248 31.86 7.81 -48.41
CA ALA A 248 30.79 7.86 -47.41
C ALA A 248 30.80 6.60 -46.52
N SER A 249 30.95 5.41 -47.12
CA SER A 249 31.05 4.14 -46.37
C SER A 249 32.25 4.05 -45.43
N MET A 250 33.34 4.77 -45.74
CA MET A 250 34.53 4.82 -44.88
C MET A 250 34.35 5.73 -43.65
N SER A 251 33.48 6.73 -43.76
CA SER A 251 33.20 7.67 -42.67
C SER A 251 32.07 7.19 -41.76
N ASP A 252 31.01 6.63 -42.34
CA ASP A 252 29.79 6.26 -41.62
C ASP A 252 29.61 4.73 -41.54
N GLU A 253 29.61 4.20 -40.31
CA GLU A 253 29.44 2.75 -40.03
C GLU A 253 28.11 2.19 -40.57
N SER A 254 27.04 2.99 -40.55
CA SER A 254 25.71 2.58 -41.04
C SER A 254 25.64 2.40 -42.57
N SER A 255 26.59 3.00 -43.29
CA SER A 255 26.70 2.92 -44.76
C SER A 255 27.75 1.92 -45.23
N MET A 256 28.37 1.19 -44.30
CA MET A 256 29.28 0.08 -44.56
C MET A 256 28.50 -1.25 -44.54
N PRO A 257 28.67 -2.16 -45.53
CA PRO A 257 29.46 -2.02 -46.76
C PRO A 257 28.82 -1.07 -47.77
N PRO A 258 29.60 -0.47 -48.71
CA PRO A 258 29.04 0.36 -49.77
C PRO A 258 28.09 -0.47 -50.65
N ARG A 259 26.83 -0.06 -50.73
CA ARG A 259 25.75 -0.78 -51.42
C ARG A 259 25.18 0.03 -52.57
N CYS A 260 24.70 -0.67 -53.59
CA CYS A 260 23.75 -0.13 -54.56
C CYS A 260 22.45 -0.93 -54.44
N CYS A 261 21.34 -0.23 -54.18
CA CYS A 261 20.07 -0.87 -53.79
C CYS A 261 20.27 -1.76 -52.55
N ALA A 262 20.16 -3.08 -52.70
CA ALA A 262 20.36 -4.05 -51.63
C ALA A 262 21.69 -4.83 -51.74
N GLN A 263 22.47 -4.66 -52.82
CA GLN A 263 23.66 -5.48 -53.08
C GLN A 263 24.96 -4.73 -52.71
N PRO A 264 25.91 -5.38 -52.01
CA PRO A 264 27.21 -4.79 -51.73
C PRO A 264 28.05 -4.68 -53.01
N LEU A 265 28.86 -3.64 -53.11
CA LEU A 265 29.81 -3.47 -54.22
C LEU A 265 30.89 -4.56 -54.17
N PRO A 266 31.18 -5.26 -55.29
CA PRO A 266 32.26 -6.24 -55.34
C PRO A 266 33.63 -5.61 -55.07
N GLY A 267 34.49 -6.30 -54.33
CA GLY A 267 35.84 -5.83 -53.99
C GLY A 267 36.72 -5.52 -55.21
N SER A 268 36.48 -6.18 -56.36
CA SER A 268 37.16 -5.88 -57.62
C SER A 268 36.86 -4.47 -58.14
N VAL A 269 35.60 -4.02 -58.05
CA VAL A 269 35.17 -2.69 -58.49
C VAL A 269 35.78 -1.61 -57.59
N ILE A 270 35.81 -1.87 -56.27
CA ILE A 270 36.40 -0.95 -55.29
C ILE A 270 37.92 -0.83 -55.51
N ARG A 271 38.60 -1.95 -55.74
CA ARG A 271 40.05 -1.97 -56.00
C ARG A 271 40.42 -1.23 -57.28
N ASP A 272 39.64 -1.40 -58.35
CA ASP A 272 39.98 -0.79 -59.64
C ASP A 272 39.67 0.72 -59.67
N LEU A 273 38.76 1.20 -58.82
CA LEU A 273 38.36 2.60 -58.72
C LEU A 273 39.22 3.46 -57.79
N LEU A 274 39.78 2.89 -56.72
CA LEU A 274 40.50 3.62 -55.68
C LEU A 274 42.02 3.59 -55.88
N SER A 275 42.73 4.65 -55.46
CA SER A 275 44.18 4.63 -55.35
C SER A 275 44.64 3.77 -54.17
N ARG A 276 45.90 3.30 -54.20
CA ARG A 276 46.46 2.39 -53.20
C ARG A 276 46.33 2.90 -51.76
N ASP A 277 46.46 4.21 -51.55
CA ASP A 277 46.38 4.83 -50.22
C ASP A 277 44.94 4.78 -49.66
N VAL A 278 43.95 5.12 -50.49
CA VAL A 278 42.52 5.08 -50.11
C VAL A 278 42.05 3.64 -49.92
N GLN A 279 42.60 2.68 -50.69
CA GLN A 279 42.34 1.26 -50.46
C GLN A 279 42.81 0.81 -49.06
N GLN A 280 43.95 1.31 -48.58
CA GLN A 280 44.46 0.96 -47.26
C GLN A 280 43.59 1.56 -46.14
N GLU A 281 43.10 2.78 -46.30
CA GLU A 281 42.14 3.39 -45.39
C GLU A 281 40.81 2.64 -45.34
N PHE A 282 40.30 2.23 -46.51
CA PHE A 282 39.10 1.41 -46.62
C PHE A 282 39.25 0.08 -45.85
N LEU A 283 40.39 -0.59 -46.03
CA LEU A 283 40.67 -1.85 -45.32
C LEU A 283 40.84 -1.65 -43.81
N LYS A 284 41.41 -0.53 -43.35
CA LYS A 284 41.47 -0.19 -41.91
C LYS A 284 40.07 0.03 -41.33
N ALA A 285 39.21 0.76 -42.05
CA ALA A 285 37.82 0.98 -41.66
C ALA A 285 37.05 -0.35 -41.56
N ILE A 286 37.28 -1.29 -42.48
CA ILE A 286 36.72 -2.64 -42.40
C ILE A 286 37.19 -3.39 -41.16
N VAL A 287 38.49 -3.35 -40.83
CA VAL A 287 39.00 -4.01 -39.60
C VAL A 287 38.29 -3.44 -38.38
N GLN A 288 38.16 -2.12 -38.30
CA GLN A 288 37.48 -1.42 -37.21
C GLN A 288 35.99 -1.80 -37.10
N TYR A 289 35.24 -1.74 -38.21
CA TYR A 289 33.81 -2.08 -38.21
C TYR A 289 33.55 -3.58 -38.06
N SER A 290 34.48 -4.43 -38.46
CA SER A 290 34.41 -5.88 -38.20
C SER A 290 34.58 -6.24 -36.73
N THR A 291 35.24 -5.38 -35.94
CA THR A 291 35.35 -5.58 -34.49
C THR A 291 34.10 -5.06 -33.78
N PRO A 292 33.48 -5.83 -32.86
CA PRO A 292 32.34 -5.37 -32.07
C PRO A 292 32.68 -4.11 -31.28
N TRP A 293 31.72 -3.18 -31.15
CA TRP A 293 31.95 -1.88 -30.52
C TRP A 293 32.52 -1.98 -29.09
N GLN A 294 32.13 -3.00 -28.33
CA GLN A 294 32.62 -3.26 -26.96
C GLN A 294 34.09 -3.68 -26.93
N ALA A 295 34.61 -4.30 -27.99
CA ALA A 295 35.99 -4.77 -28.08
C ALA A 295 36.90 -3.79 -28.83
N ARG A 296 36.35 -2.71 -29.40
CA ARG A 296 37.15 -1.67 -30.06
C ARG A 296 38.00 -0.92 -29.03
N MET A 297 39.27 -0.79 -29.34
CA MET A 297 40.27 -0.08 -28.56
C MET A 297 40.81 1.07 -29.38
N PHE A 298 40.73 2.28 -28.85
CA PHE A 298 41.31 3.46 -29.46
C PHE A 298 42.51 3.91 -28.64
N CYS A 299 43.46 4.56 -29.30
CA CYS A 299 44.58 5.17 -28.59
C CYS A 299 44.08 6.28 -27.66
N SER A 300 44.41 6.20 -26.37
CA SER A 300 44.09 7.24 -25.37
C SER A 300 44.76 8.59 -25.62
N ASN A 301 45.75 8.66 -26.52
CA ASN A 301 46.39 9.91 -26.87
C ASN A 301 45.47 10.70 -27.82
N PRO A 302 44.98 11.89 -27.41
CA PRO A 302 44.01 12.67 -28.19
C PRO A 302 44.56 13.10 -29.56
N SER A 303 45.88 13.16 -29.73
CA SER A 303 46.53 13.49 -31.01
C SER A 303 46.61 12.31 -31.98
N CYS A 304 46.45 11.07 -31.50
CA CYS A 304 46.57 9.87 -32.32
C CYS A 304 45.21 9.26 -32.63
N ASN A 305 44.36 9.02 -31.62
CA ASN A 305 43.02 8.43 -31.70
C ASN A 305 42.84 7.25 -32.67
N GLU A 306 43.92 6.59 -33.06
CA GLU A 306 43.88 5.51 -34.03
C GLU A 306 43.26 4.26 -33.39
N PHE A 307 42.42 3.57 -34.17
CA PHE A 307 41.97 2.24 -33.83
C PHE A 307 43.16 1.28 -33.70
N ILE A 308 43.24 0.59 -32.56
CA ILE A 308 44.27 -0.41 -32.28
C ILE A 308 43.67 -1.80 -32.59
N PRO A 309 44.13 -2.50 -33.64
CA PRO A 309 43.62 -3.82 -33.96
C PRO A 309 43.91 -4.82 -32.82
N PRO A 310 43.01 -5.79 -32.56
CA PRO A 310 43.25 -6.83 -31.57
C PRO A 310 44.58 -7.55 -31.82
N HIS A 311 45.51 -7.47 -30.86
CA HIS A 311 46.82 -8.10 -30.96
C HIS A 311 46.73 -9.57 -30.52
N GLN A 312 47.28 -10.49 -31.32
CA GLN A 312 47.33 -11.92 -30.99
C GLN A 312 48.42 -12.30 -29.96
N LYS A 313 49.33 -11.38 -29.61
CA LYS A 313 50.42 -11.61 -28.65
C LYS A 313 50.49 -10.48 -27.64
N LEU A 314 50.41 -10.83 -26.36
CA LEU A 314 50.53 -9.93 -25.20
C LEU A 314 52.00 -9.72 -24.83
N ASP A 315 52.31 -8.57 -24.23
CA ASP A 315 53.62 -8.30 -23.65
C ASP A 315 53.75 -9.01 -22.28
N PRO A 316 54.76 -9.87 -22.06
CA PRO A 316 54.98 -10.54 -20.78
C PRO A 316 55.13 -9.58 -19.59
N LYS A 317 55.68 -8.37 -19.79
CA LYS A 317 55.89 -7.40 -18.71
C LYS A 317 54.61 -6.66 -18.32
N TYR A 318 53.70 -6.47 -19.28
CA TYR A 318 52.49 -5.67 -19.14
C TYR A 318 51.29 -6.34 -19.82
N PRO A 319 50.81 -7.49 -19.33
CA PRO A 319 49.83 -8.29 -20.04
C PRO A 319 48.42 -7.67 -20.04
N SER A 320 48.14 -6.71 -19.16
CA SER A 320 46.87 -5.96 -19.08
C SER A 320 46.83 -4.69 -19.95
N ASN A 321 47.90 -4.41 -20.69
CA ASN A 321 48.05 -3.20 -21.49
C ASN A 321 48.28 -3.53 -22.97
N VAL A 322 47.79 -2.67 -23.86
CA VAL A 322 48.07 -2.71 -25.31
C VAL A 322 48.85 -1.47 -25.73
N THR A 323 49.82 -1.64 -26.63
CA THR A 323 50.65 -0.54 -27.12
C THR A 323 50.19 -0.07 -28.51
N CYS A 324 49.98 1.24 -28.65
CA CYS A 324 49.67 1.83 -29.95
C CYS A 324 50.88 1.81 -30.86
N ARG A 325 50.77 1.27 -32.08
CA ARG A 325 51.90 1.19 -33.03
C ARG A 325 52.28 2.54 -33.66
N LYS A 326 51.39 3.53 -33.63
CA LYS A 326 51.64 4.86 -34.22
C LYS A 326 52.42 5.77 -33.28
N CYS A 327 52.04 5.81 -32.00
CA CYS A 327 52.58 6.76 -31.01
C CYS A 327 53.19 6.09 -29.77
N ASN A 328 53.22 4.76 -29.70
CA ASN A 328 53.73 3.96 -28.56
C ASN A 328 53.04 4.18 -27.20
N THR A 329 51.90 4.89 -27.17
CA THR A 329 51.09 5.05 -25.95
C THR A 329 50.51 3.71 -25.50
N ARG A 330 50.61 3.40 -24.20
CA ARG A 330 50.03 2.19 -23.58
C ARG A 330 48.61 2.48 -23.09
N VAL A 331 47.68 1.60 -23.44
CA VAL A 331 46.25 1.69 -23.08
C VAL A 331 45.88 0.49 -22.23
N CYS A 332 45.13 0.69 -21.16
CA CYS A 332 44.62 -0.39 -20.33
C CYS A 332 43.49 -1.13 -21.06
N LEU A 333 43.52 -2.46 -21.07
CA LEU A 333 42.49 -3.27 -21.72
C LEU A 333 41.12 -3.20 -21.03
N MET A 334 41.08 -2.82 -19.74
CA MET A 334 39.85 -2.78 -18.93
C MET A 334 39.13 -1.43 -19.05
N CYS A 335 39.76 -0.34 -18.61
CA CYS A 335 39.15 1.00 -18.64
C CYS A 335 39.27 1.70 -20.00
N LYS A 336 40.04 1.15 -20.94
CA LYS A 336 40.34 1.76 -22.25
C LYS A 336 40.98 3.15 -22.17
N ARG A 337 41.54 3.52 -21.00
CA ARG A 337 42.28 4.77 -20.77
C ARG A 337 43.79 4.50 -20.74
N ASN A 338 44.56 5.54 -20.42
CA ASN A 338 46.01 5.41 -20.22
C ASN A 338 46.33 4.27 -19.25
N ALA A 339 47.37 3.49 -19.57
CA ALA A 339 47.82 2.41 -18.71
C ALA A 339 48.17 2.91 -17.30
N HIS A 340 47.76 2.15 -16.28
CA HIS A 340 48.10 2.43 -14.89
C HIS A 340 49.56 2.03 -14.59
N PRO A 341 50.17 2.59 -13.52
CA PRO A 341 51.48 2.15 -13.06
C PRO A 341 51.54 0.65 -12.80
N THR A 342 52.71 0.04 -13.00
CA THR A 342 52.94 -1.40 -12.78
C THR A 342 52.42 -1.83 -11.41
N GLY A 343 51.59 -2.87 -11.38
CA GLY A 343 51.11 -3.45 -10.12
C GLY A 343 49.91 -2.78 -9.45
N LYS A 344 49.44 -1.65 -9.99
CA LYS A 344 48.17 -1.04 -9.59
C LYS A 344 47.02 -1.64 -10.39
N ASP A 345 45.96 -2.02 -9.69
CA ASP A 345 44.74 -2.49 -10.32
C ASP A 345 43.97 -1.33 -10.97
N CYS A 346 43.10 -1.67 -11.91
CA CYS A 346 42.26 -0.69 -12.57
C CYS A 346 41.17 -0.20 -11.59
N PRO A 347 41.03 1.11 -11.34
CA PRO A 347 40.01 1.62 -10.40
C PRO A 347 38.57 1.45 -10.91
N GLU A 348 38.39 1.14 -12.20
CA GLU A 348 37.06 0.86 -12.79
C GLU A 348 36.67 -0.62 -12.71
N ASP A 349 37.51 -1.43 -12.06
CA ASP A 349 37.27 -2.84 -11.81
C ASP A 349 36.43 -3.05 -10.55
N TRP A 350 35.12 -2.80 -10.68
CA TRP A 350 34.18 -2.81 -9.55
C TRP A 350 34.11 -4.13 -8.78
N GLU A 351 34.24 -5.26 -9.47
CA GLU A 351 34.22 -6.61 -8.87
C GLU A 351 35.44 -6.83 -7.97
N LEU A 352 36.63 -6.41 -8.41
CA LEU A 352 37.85 -6.52 -7.61
C LEU A 352 37.79 -5.56 -6.40
N ASP A 353 37.30 -4.34 -6.61
CA ASP A 353 37.12 -3.35 -5.55
C ASP A 353 36.12 -3.82 -4.47
N GLN A 354 35.00 -4.45 -4.85
CA GLN A 354 34.07 -5.05 -3.90
C GLN A 354 34.71 -6.16 -3.07
N VAL A 355 35.45 -7.08 -3.70
CA VAL A 355 36.10 -8.19 -2.99
C VAL A 355 37.17 -7.69 -2.01
N ILE A 356 37.91 -6.65 -2.37
CA ILE A 356 38.89 -6.00 -1.47
C ILE A 356 38.16 -5.38 -0.26
N LYS A 357 37.04 -4.68 -0.49
CA LYS A 357 36.25 -4.03 0.57
C LYS A 357 35.56 -5.02 1.51
N THR A 358 35.03 -6.12 0.99
CA THR A 358 34.30 -7.12 1.80
C THR A 358 35.23 -8.09 2.53
N GLY A 359 36.43 -8.35 1.99
CA GLY A 359 37.30 -9.44 2.44
C GLY A 359 38.40 -9.06 3.45
N GLY A 360 38.58 -7.79 3.79
CA GLY A 360 39.53 -7.29 4.82
C GLY A 360 41.03 -7.58 4.59
N LYS A 361 41.39 -8.40 3.59
CA LYS A 361 42.77 -8.77 3.28
C LYS A 361 43.05 -8.48 1.80
N ALA A 362 44.01 -7.59 1.56
CA ALA A 362 44.54 -7.26 0.24
C ALA A 362 45.32 -8.46 -0.36
N GLY A 363 44.59 -9.44 -0.88
CA GLY A 363 45.15 -10.70 -1.41
C GLY A 363 44.48 -11.21 -2.68
N TRP A 364 43.69 -10.41 -3.39
CA TRP A 364 43.02 -10.83 -4.62
C TRP A 364 43.61 -10.12 -5.84
N ARG A 365 43.81 -10.84 -6.96
CA ARG A 365 44.20 -10.24 -8.25
C ARG A 365 43.50 -10.92 -9.42
N ARG A 366 43.35 -10.20 -10.53
CA ARG A 366 42.83 -10.77 -11.79
C ARG A 366 43.90 -11.49 -12.59
N CYS A 367 43.55 -12.66 -13.11
CA CYS A 367 44.37 -13.35 -14.07
C CYS A 367 44.41 -12.62 -15.42
N TYR A 368 45.60 -12.36 -15.95
CA TYR A 368 45.76 -11.69 -17.25
C TYR A 368 45.20 -12.47 -18.46
N LYS A 369 44.99 -13.78 -18.33
CA LYS A 369 44.57 -14.66 -19.44
C LYS A 369 43.07 -14.91 -19.47
N CYS A 370 42.46 -15.14 -18.30
CA CYS A 370 41.04 -15.50 -18.21
C CYS A 370 40.22 -14.51 -17.37
N HIS A 371 40.84 -13.44 -16.86
CA HIS A 371 40.23 -12.35 -16.08
C HIS A 371 39.53 -12.76 -14.77
N ASN A 372 39.55 -14.04 -14.40
CA ASN A 372 39.06 -14.52 -13.12
C ASN A 372 39.89 -13.98 -11.95
N LEU A 373 39.22 -13.70 -10.83
CA LEU A 373 39.84 -13.35 -9.56
C LEU A 373 40.54 -14.57 -8.95
N VAL A 374 41.80 -14.39 -8.57
CA VAL A 374 42.66 -15.41 -7.97
C VAL A 374 43.06 -14.92 -6.58
N PRO A 375 42.80 -15.69 -5.51
CA PRO A 375 43.31 -15.38 -4.18
C PRO A 375 44.81 -15.70 -4.10
N LEU A 376 45.54 -14.90 -3.33
CA LEU A 376 46.94 -15.08 -3.01
C LEU A 376 47.06 -16.15 -1.91
N GLU A 377 47.84 -17.19 -2.17
CA GLU A 377 48.25 -18.13 -1.13
C GLU A 377 49.31 -17.47 -0.25
N GLU A 378 49.14 -17.58 1.07
CA GLU A 378 49.97 -16.89 2.06
C GLU A 378 51.46 -17.12 1.81
N GLY A 379 52.18 -16.02 1.58
CA GLY A 379 53.63 -16.00 1.55
C GLY A 379 54.33 -16.22 0.20
N SER A 380 53.60 -16.25 -0.92
CA SER A 380 54.21 -16.31 -2.26
C SER A 380 53.93 -15.07 -3.10
N THR A 381 54.92 -14.59 -3.87
CA THR A 381 54.75 -13.50 -4.85
C THR A 381 54.21 -14.00 -6.20
N ARG A 382 54.10 -15.32 -6.37
CA ARG A 382 53.67 -16.00 -7.59
C ARG A 382 52.23 -16.47 -7.45
N MET A 383 51.37 -15.99 -8.32
CA MET A 383 49.98 -16.42 -8.42
C MET A 383 49.80 -17.46 -9.52
N ALA A 384 49.00 -18.48 -9.25
CA ALA A 384 48.64 -19.51 -10.22
C ALA A 384 47.13 -19.55 -10.42
N CYS A 385 46.67 -19.29 -11.63
CA CYS A 385 45.24 -19.37 -11.96
C CYS A 385 44.84 -20.80 -12.38
N ARG A 386 43.56 -21.15 -12.20
CA ARG A 386 42.96 -22.39 -12.71
C ARG A 386 43.12 -22.57 -14.23
N CYS A 387 43.28 -21.47 -14.99
CA CYS A 387 43.58 -21.51 -16.43
C CYS A 387 45.06 -21.84 -16.77
N LYS A 388 45.85 -22.22 -15.75
CA LYS A 388 47.29 -22.53 -15.79
C LYS A 388 48.21 -21.33 -16.09
N ALA A 389 47.67 -20.12 -16.14
CA ALA A 389 48.48 -18.91 -16.22
C ALA A 389 49.15 -18.62 -14.87
N GLN A 390 50.44 -18.29 -14.91
CA GLN A 390 51.21 -17.87 -13.74
C GLN A 390 51.61 -16.40 -13.90
N PHE A 391 51.48 -15.61 -12.84
CA PHE A 391 51.80 -14.18 -12.84
C PHE A 391 52.20 -13.69 -11.44
N CYS A 392 52.84 -12.53 -11.36
CA CYS A 392 53.26 -11.95 -10.08
C CYS A 392 52.10 -11.23 -9.38
N TYR A 393 51.98 -11.37 -8.06
CA TYR A 393 51.00 -10.65 -7.24
C TYR A 393 51.26 -9.14 -7.21
N THR A 394 52.52 -8.72 -7.17
CA THR A 394 52.88 -7.30 -7.10
C THR A 394 52.80 -6.65 -8.46
N CYS A 395 53.38 -7.29 -9.50
CA CYS A 395 53.58 -6.67 -10.81
C CYS A 395 52.50 -7.03 -11.85
N CYS A 396 51.70 -8.06 -11.60
CA CYS A 396 50.77 -8.70 -12.56
C CYS A 396 51.44 -9.16 -13.88
N GLY A 397 52.77 -9.11 -13.96
CA GLY A 397 53.55 -9.60 -15.10
C GLY A 397 53.51 -11.11 -15.22
N VAL A 398 53.67 -11.62 -16.44
CA VAL A 398 53.69 -13.05 -16.75
C VAL A 398 54.89 -13.69 -16.06
N TRP A 399 54.64 -14.69 -15.22
CA TRP A 399 55.69 -15.35 -14.45
C TRP A 399 56.45 -16.33 -15.34
N ASP A 400 57.78 -16.24 -15.32
CA ASP A 400 58.66 -17.20 -15.98
C ASP A 400 59.32 -18.12 -14.94
N ALA A 401 59.39 -19.41 -15.25
CA ALA A 401 59.96 -20.43 -14.36
C ALA A 401 61.48 -20.27 -14.19
N HIS A 402 62.17 -19.72 -15.19
CA HIS A 402 63.62 -19.52 -15.16
C HIS A 402 64.03 -18.14 -14.63
N THR A 403 63.23 -17.10 -14.91
CA THR A 403 63.60 -15.70 -14.66
C THR A 403 62.81 -15.03 -13.53
N GLY A 404 61.71 -15.62 -13.04
CA GLY A 404 60.88 -15.01 -11.96
C GLY A 404 59.87 -13.95 -12.46
N CYS A 405 59.51 -12.94 -11.63
CA CYS A 405 58.71 -11.78 -12.11
C CYS A 405 59.61 -10.95 -13.04
N PRO A 406 59.16 -10.63 -14.27
CA PRO A 406 59.91 -9.81 -15.23
C PRO A 406 60.24 -8.36 -14.79
N ASN A 407 59.75 -7.95 -13.62
CA ASN A 407 59.88 -6.62 -13.03
C ASN A 407 60.53 -6.67 -11.63
N ASP A 408 61.21 -7.76 -11.26
CA ASP A 408 62.07 -7.88 -10.06
C ASP A 408 61.45 -7.31 -8.76
N CYS A 409 60.27 -7.80 -8.38
CA CYS A 409 59.54 -7.29 -7.20
C CYS A 409 59.98 -7.98 -5.90
N ASP A 410 60.62 -7.24 -4.99
CA ASP A 410 60.99 -7.69 -3.64
C ASP A 410 59.85 -7.59 -2.61
N ARG A 411 59.77 -8.60 -1.73
CA ARG A 411 58.62 -8.89 -0.84
C ARG A 411 58.64 -8.17 0.51
N GLU A 412 59.81 -7.89 1.07
CA GLU A 412 59.97 -7.57 2.50
C GLU A 412 59.73 -6.09 2.83
N GLU A 413 60.18 -5.19 1.95
CA GLU A 413 60.08 -3.74 2.15
C GLU A 413 58.63 -3.22 2.15
N GLU A 414 57.76 -3.80 1.33
CA GLU A 414 56.37 -3.37 1.18
C GLU A 414 55.47 -3.81 2.35
N MET A 415 55.76 -4.97 2.96
CA MET A 415 55.04 -5.45 4.15
C MET A 415 55.34 -4.60 5.38
N GLU A 416 56.59 -4.17 5.56
CA GLU A 416 57.00 -3.34 6.70
C GLU A 416 56.49 -1.89 6.59
N ARG A 417 56.25 -1.38 5.38
CA ARG A 417 55.56 -0.09 5.22
C ARG A 417 54.11 -0.16 5.69
N ARG A 418 53.37 -1.21 5.32
CA ARG A 418 51.95 -1.36 5.69
C ARG A 418 51.72 -1.46 7.19
N LYS A 419 52.55 -2.23 7.91
CA LYS A 419 52.46 -2.32 9.38
C LYS A 419 52.66 -0.96 10.07
N ARG A 420 53.57 -0.14 9.55
CA ARG A 420 53.81 1.21 10.06
C ARG A 420 52.62 2.12 9.81
N ASP A 421 52.06 2.08 8.60
CA ASP A 421 50.88 2.89 8.25
C ASP A 421 49.64 2.48 9.09
N GLU A 422 49.42 1.18 9.31
CA GLU A 422 48.34 0.66 10.18
C GLU A 422 48.50 1.10 11.64
N HIS A 423 49.73 1.07 12.17
CA HIS A 423 50.00 1.51 13.54
C HIS A 423 49.79 3.02 13.72
N VAL A 424 50.12 3.83 12.70
CA VAL A 424 49.85 5.27 12.72
C VAL A 424 48.33 5.53 12.69
N GLN A 425 47.59 4.84 11.82
CA GLN A 425 46.12 4.99 11.74
C GLN A 425 45.39 4.61 13.04
N LEU A 426 45.85 3.55 13.71
CA LEU A 426 45.28 3.15 15.01
C LEU A 426 45.55 4.18 16.10
N ALA A 427 46.77 4.74 16.14
CA ALA A 427 47.11 5.80 17.09
C ALA A 427 46.28 7.07 16.85
N GLU A 428 46.11 7.50 15.60
CA GLU A 428 45.26 8.64 15.24
C GLU A 428 43.79 8.40 15.65
N TYR A 429 43.25 7.19 15.43
CA TYR A 429 41.90 6.83 15.84
C TYR A 429 41.72 6.82 17.38
N GLU A 430 42.70 6.31 18.12
CA GLU A 430 42.67 6.30 19.58
C GLU A 430 42.75 7.72 20.16
N GLU A 431 43.55 8.61 19.58
CA GLU A 431 43.60 10.02 19.96
C GLU A 431 42.27 10.74 19.67
N GLU A 432 41.66 10.54 18.50
CA GLU A 432 40.34 11.10 18.18
C GLU A 432 39.26 10.60 19.14
N LYS A 433 39.27 9.31 19.46
CA LYS A 433 38.35 8.71 20.43
C LYS A 433 38.55 9.28 21.83
N ALA A 434 39.80 9.44 22.29
CA ALA A 434 40.10 10.03 23.58
C ALA A 434 39.63 11.50 23.67
N VAL A 435 39.77 12.28 22.59
CA VAL A 435 39.24 13.65 22.50
C VAL A 435 37.72 13.66 22.58
N GLN A 436 37.04 12.73 21.89
CA GLN A 436 35.57 12.60 21.96
C GLN A 436 35.08 12.20 23.36
N GLU A 437 35.74 11.24 24.01
CA GLU A 437 35.41 10.80 25.36
C GLU A 437 35.66 11.90 26.39
N ALA A 438 36.77 12.64 26.27
CA ALA A 438 37.05 13.79 27.12
C ALA A 438 36.04 14.94 26.91
N ALA A 439 35.65 15.21 25.66
CA ALA A 439 34.61 16.19 25.34
C ALA A 439 33.23 15.77 25.90
N ALA A 440 32.89 14.48 25.82
CA ALA A 440 31.66 13.94 26.41
C ALA A 440 31.67 14.01 27.94
N ALA A 441 32.81 13.71 28.57
CA ALA A 441 32.98 13.84 30.01
C ALA A 441 32.83 15.31 30.45
N ALA A 442 33.48 16.25 29.75
CA ALA A 442 33.36 17.68 30.02
C ALA A 442 31.92 18.21 29.82
N ALA A 443 31.22 17.74 28.79
CA ALA A 443 29.81 18.08 28.59
C ALA A 443 28.90 17.52 29.69
N SER A 444 29.22 16.33 30.22
CA SER A 444 28.46 15.74 31.33
C SER A 444 28.63 16.52 32.65
N THR A 445 29.84 17.01 32.93
CA THR A 445 30.10 17.83 34.12
C THR A 445 29.45 19.21 33.99
N GLU A 446 29.55 19.87 32.82
CA GLU A 446 28.86 21.15 32.55
C GLU A 446 27.34 21.02 32.74
N ARG A 447 26.75 19.90 32.32
CA ARG A 447 25.32 19.62 32.50
C ARG A 447 24.94 19.50 33.98
N LEU A 448 25.70 18.75 34.78
CA LEU A 448 25.42 18.61 36.22
C LEU A 448 25.55 19.95 36.96
N GLU A 449 26.57 20.74 36.61
CA GLU A 449 26.74 22.10 37.15
C GLU A 449 25.58 23.02 36.74
N ALA A 450 25.07 22.89 35.50
CA ALA A 450 23.90 23.64 35.04
C ALA A 450 22.62 23.25 35.78
N GLU A 451 22.44 21.97 36.11
CA GLU A 451 21.32 21.44 36.92
C GLU A 451 21.41 21.90 38.40
N GLU A 452 22.61 22.03 38.94
CA GLU A 452 22.80 22.59 40.29
C GLU A 452 22.51 24.10 40.32
N ARG A 453 22.97 24.83 39.28
CA ARG A 453 22.72 26.28 39.16
C ARG A 453 21.23 26.60 39.00
N THR A 454 20.46 25.79 38.28
CA THR A 454 19.01 25.98 38.19
C THR A 454 18.30 25.70 39.50
N ARG A 455 18.70 24.64 40.21
CA ARG A 455 18.12 24.27 41.51
C ARG A 455 18.32 25.36 42.57
N ASN A 456 19.47 26.03 42.54
CA ASN A 456 19.82 27.04 43.53
C ASN A 456 19.23 28.44 43.23
N LYS A 457 18.69 28.68 42.03
CA LYS A 457 18.14 29.98 41.64
C LYS A 457 16.65 30.08 42.01
N VAL A 458 16.30 31.12 42.76
CA VAL A 458 14.94 31.34 43.29
C VAL A 458 13.90 31.54 42.18
N ASP A 459 14.27 32.18 41.06
CA ASP A 459 13.35 32.48 39.96
C ASP A 459 12.71 31.21 39.35
N PHE A 460 13.49 30.14 39.20
CA PHE A 460 12.98 28.85 38.72
C PHE A 460 12.05 28.18 39.74
N SER A 461 12.34 28.31 41.04
CA SER A 461 11.45 27.81 42.12
C SER A 461 10.11 28.53 42.11
N ASN A 462 10.13 29.87 42.03
CA ASN A 462 8.91 30.68 41.96
C ASN A 462 8.06 30.34 40.73
N LEU A 463 8.69 30.17 39.56
CA LEU A 463 7.98 29.77 38.35
C LEU A 463 7.36 28.37 38.51
N ALA A 464 8.10 27.42 39.07
CA ALA A 464 7.60 26.07 39.32
C ALA A 464 6.39 26.07 40.28
N GLU A 465 6.42 26.88 41.35
CA GLU A 465 5.30 27.03 42.29
C GLU A 465 4.06 27.63 41.61
N ILE A 466 4.23 28.66 40.78
CA ILE A 466 3.13 29.27 39.99
C ILE A 466 2.50 28.23 39.06
N GLN A 467 3.32 27.43 38.37
CA GLN A 467 2.84 26.39 37.45
C GLN A 467 2.13 25.26 38.20
N GLN A 468 2.61 24.84 39.37
CA GLN A 468 1.94 23.85 40.22
C GLN A 468 0.57 24.35 40.71
N GLU A 469 0.47 25.63 41.07
CA GLU A 469 -0.78 26.22 41.52
C GLU A 469 -1.79 26.42 40.37
N GLU A 470 -1.32 26.76 39.16
CA GLU A 470 -2.13 26.70 37.93
C GLU A 470 -2.62 25.27 37.65
N GLN A 471 -1.74 24.27 37.81
CA GLN A 471 -2.11 22.87 37.66
C GLN A 471 -3.21 22.47 38.65
N ARG A 472 -3.06 22.80 39.94
CA ARG A 472 -4.04 22.48 40.99
C ARG A 472 -5.42 23.03 40.64
N ARG A 473 -5.49 24.31 40.26
CA ARG A 473 -6.76 24.96 39.84
C ARG A 473 -7.35 24.30 38.59
N PHE A 474 -6.51 23.92 37.63
CA PHE A 474 -6.97 23.19 36.44
C PHE A 474 -7.59 21.84 36.82
N LEU A 475 -6.96 21.08 37.72
CA LEU A 475 -7.47 19.79 38.18
C LEU A 475 -8.81 19.94 38.90
N GLU A 476 -8.92 20.89 39.81
CA GLU A 476 -10.16 21.19 40.55
C GLU A 476 -11.30 21.59 39.60
N PHE A 477 -11.00 22.45 38.63
CA PHE A 477 -11.97 22.86 37.62
C PHE A 477 -12.42 21.69 36.74
N ALA A 478 -11.50 20.81 36.34
CA ALA A 478 -11.82 19.63 35.55
C ALA A 478 -12.70 18.62 36.32
N GLU A 479 -12.41 18.39 37.60
CA GLU A 479 -13.23 17.51 38.45
C GLU A 479 -14.61 18.10 38.72
N HIS A 480 -14.71 19.42 38.99
CA HIS A 480 -16.00 20.09 39.15
C HIS A 480 -16.87 20.00 37.89
N GLY A 481 -16.28 20.19 36.70
CA GLY A 481 -16.97 20.02 35.42
C GLY A 481 -17.51 18.61 35.23
N LYS A 482 -16.69 17.58 35.50
CA LYS A 482 -17.14 16.17 35.42
C LYS A 482 -18.24 15.85 36.43
N GLU A 483 -18.14 16.33 37.66
CA GLU A 483 -19.12 16.05 38.70
C GLU A 483 -20.47 16.68 38.38
N HIS A 484 -20.49 17.94 37.92
CA HIS A 484 -21.72 18.60 37.49
C HIS A 484 -22.41 17.82 36.35
N MET A 485 -21.63 17.36 35.36
CA MET A 485 -22.13 16.53 34.25
C MET A 485 -22.76 15.23 34.76
N ARG A 486 -22.07 14.52 35.66
CA ARG A 486 -22.54 13.27 36.27
C ARG A 486 -23.83 13.47 37.05
N VAL A 487 -23.91 14.52 37.86
CA VAL A 487 -25.10 14.86 38.65
C VAL A 487 -26.28 15.15 37.72
N ARG A 488 -26.09 15.98 36.69
CA ARG A 488 -27.14 16.30 35.71
C ARG A 488 -27.68 15.05 35.01
N PHE A 489 -26.82 14.17 34.52
CA PHE A 489 -27.25 12.93 33.88
C PHE A 489 -27.90 11.94 34.85
N ALA A 490 -27.44 11.88 36.11
CA ALA A 490 -28.07 11.08 37.13
C ALA A 490 -29.50 11.55 37.45
N GLU A 491 -29.70 12.87 37.53
CA GLU A 491 -31.02 13.48 37.73
C GLU A 491 -31.94 13.22 36.53
N GLN A 492 -31.46 13.43 35.30
CA GLN A 492 -32.22 13.13 34.07
C GLN A 492 -32.63 11.66 34.00
N LYS A 493 -31.69 10.75 34.29
CA LYS A 493 -31.96 9.31 34.30
C LYS A 493 -33.00 8.93 35.35
N LYS A 494 -32.89 9.51 36.55
CA LYS A 494 -33.86 9.28 37.64
C LYS A 494 -35.25 9.80 37.27
N ALA A 495 -35.34 10.98 36.65
CA ALA A 495 -36.59 11.56 36.19
C ALA A 495 -37.24 10.68 35.11
N LEU A 496 -36.45 10.22 34.14
CA LEU A 496 -36.94 9.36 33.06
C LEU A 496 -37.45 8.01 33.58
N ILE A 497 -36.70 7.35 34.47
CA ILE A 497 -37.13 6.08 35.09
C ILE A 497 -38.43 6.27 35.88
N LYS A 498 -38.57 7.40 36.59
CA LYS A 498 -39.80 7.71 37.32
C LYS A 498 -40.98 7.86 36.36
N GLN A 499 -40.80 8.61 35.27
CA GLN A 499 -41.84 8.78 34.25
C GLN A 499 -42.22 7.43 33.62
N HIS A 500 -41.24 6.60 33.22
CA HIS A 500 -41.48 5.26 32.69
C HIS A 500 -42.26 4.35 33.65
N ALA A 501 -42.01 4.46 34.95
CA ALA A 501 -42.75 3.73 35.96
C ALA A 501 -44.20 4.21 36.07
N GLU A 502 -44.44 5.53 36.10
CA GLU A 502 -45.78 6.12 36.15
C GLU A 502 -46.60 5.76 34.90
N ASP A 503 -46.02 5.89 33.71
CA ASP A 503 -46.65 5.54 32.44
C ASP A 503 -46.94 4.02 32.35
N GLY A 504 -46.04 3.20 32.88
CA GLY A 504 -46.20 1.75 32.94
C GLY A 504 -47.36 1.31 33.83
N GLU A 505 -47.51 1.91 35.01
CA GLU A 505 -48.64 1.62 35.91
C GLU A 505 -49.97 2.12 35.32
N LEU A 506 -49.99 3.31 34.69
CA LEU A 506 -51.18 3.83 34.01
C LEU A 506 -51.64 2.91 32.87
N MET A 507 -50.70 2.34 32.11
CA MET A 507 -51.02 1.37 31.05
C MET A 507 -51.62 0.08 31.62
N LYS A 508 -51.02 -0.50 32.66
CA LYS A 508 -51.56 -1.68 33.35
C LYS A 508 -52.96 -1.43 33.91
N GLU A 509 -53.20 -0.27 34.49
CA GLU A 509 -54.52 0.09 35.02
C GLU A 509 -55.58 0.13 33.90
N LYS A 510 -55.24 0.68 32.74
CA LYS A 510 -56.14 0.71 31.55
C LYS A 510 -56.40 -0.71 31.02
N HIS A 511 -55.38 -1.55 30.95
CA HIS A 511 -55.49 -2.95 30.54
C HIS A 511 -56.41 -3.72 31.49
N ALA A 512 -56.20 -3.61 32.80
CA ALA A 512 -57.03 -4.24 33.83
C ALA A 512 -58.51 -3.78 33.78
N LYS A 513 -58.76 -2.47 33.60
CA LYS A 513 -60.12 -1.94 33.41
C LYS A 513 -60.81 -2.54 32.19
N THR A 514 -60.07 -2.71 31.09
CA THR A 514 -60.61 -3.28 29.85
C THR A 514 -60.93 -4.76 30.01
N ILE A 515 -60.08 -5.52 30.71
CA ILE A 515 -60.34 -6.94 31.06
C ILE A 515 -61.62 -7.04 31.90
N SER A 516 -61.71 -6.29 33.00
CA SER A 516 -62.89 -6.29 33.89
C SER A 516 -64.18 -5.94 33.14
N GLN A 517 -64.15 -4.93 32.25
CA GLN A 517 -65.31 -4.59 31.42
C GLN A 517 -65.69 -5.69 30.41
N LEU A 518 -64.75 -6.51 29.96
CA LEU A 518 -65.05 -7.65 29.10
C LEU A 518 -65.67 -8.79 29.93
N GLU A 519 -65.11 -9.08 31.10
CA GLU A 519 -65.65 -10.07 32.06
C GLU A 519 -67.09 -9.77 32.42
N ASP A 520 -67.42 -8.52 32.79
CA ASP A 520 -68.78 -8.10 33.13
C ASP A 520 -69.76 -8.35 31.98
N ARG A 521 -69.36 -8.02 30.75
CA ARG A 521 -70.17 -8.27 29.54
C ARG A 521 -70.34 -9.76 29.29
N GLN A 522 -69.32 -10.57 29.57
CA GLN A 522 -69.37 -12.01 29.40
C GLN A 522 -70.33 -12.67 30.40
N VAL A 523 -70.25 -12.26 31.67
CA VAL A 523 -71.15 -12.71 32.74
C VAL A 523 -72.59 -12.32 32.41
N ALA A 524 -72.84 -11.08 31.99
CA ALA A 524 -74.18 -10.64 31.59
C ALA A 524 -74.75 -11.47 30.43
N ALA A 525 -73.95 -11.72 29.38
CA ALA A 525 -74.37 -12.54 28.26
C ALA A 525 -74.64 -14.02 28.64
N GLU A 526 -73.87 -14.58 29.58
CA GLU A 526 -74.13 -15.91 30.11
C GLU A 526 -75.43 -15.95 30.92
N MET A 527 -75.67 -14.97 31.78
CA MET A 527 -76.91 -14.84 32.56
C MET A 527 -78.13 -14.76 31.64
N ASP A 528 -78.09 -13.93 30.61
CA ASP A 528 -79.18 -13.81 29.63
C ASP A 528 -79.42 -15.13 28.88
N LEU A 529 -78.36 -15.82 28.45
CA LEU A 529 -78.48 -17.12 27.81
C LEU A 529 -79.15 -18.13 28.75
N ARG A 530 -78.72 -18.22 30.01
CA ARG A 530 -79.33 -19.11 31.01
C ARG A 530 -80.81 -18.79 31.21
N ASN A 531 -81.17 -17.51 31.35
CA ASN A 531 -82.56 -17.07 31.48
C ASN A 531 -83.42 -17.50 30.27
N THR A 532 -82.91 -17.37 29.04
CA THR A 532 -83.63 -17.82 27.84
C THR A 532 -83.80 -19.33 27.76
N LEU A 533 -82.79 -20.10 28.17
CA LEU A 533 -82.83 -21.56 28.22
C LEU A 533 -83.77 -22.06 29.33
N GLU A 534 -83.84 -21.39 30.47
CA GLU A 534 -84.83 -21.69 31.52
C GLU A 534 -86.25 -21.37 31.05
N ALA A 535 -86.45 -20.26 30.32
CA ALA A 535 -87.74 -19.92 29.72
C ALA A 535 -88.19 -20.98 28.70
N SER A 536 -87.29 -21.45 27.81
CA SER A 536 -87.61 -22.52 26.86
C SER A 536 -87.97 -23.82 27.60
N ALA A 537 -87.22 -24.20 28.63
CA ALA A 537 -87.50 -25.37 29.45
C ALA A 537 -88.88 -25.29 30.11
N ARG A 538 -89.22 -24.14 30.71
CA ARG A 538 -90.55 -23.90 31.27
C ARG A 538 -91.65 -24.06 30.22
N SER A 539 -91.46 -23.50 29.02
CA SER A 539 -92.45 -23.59 27.93
C SER A 539 -92.70 -25.03 27.46
N VAL A 540 -91.65 -25.85 27.33
CA VAL A 540 -91.77 -27.26 26.94
C VAL A 540 -92.45 -28.05 28.05
N ASN A 541 -92.11 -27.80 29.31
CA ASN A 541 -92.78 -28.44 30.46
C ASN A 541 -94.27 -28.07 30.54
N ILE A 542 -94.64 -26.81 30.30
CA ILE A 542 -96.04 -26.37 30.25
C ILE A 542 -96.76 -27.07 29.08
N ARG A 543 -96.13 -27.14 27.90
CA ARG A 543 -96.67 -27.83 26.74
C ARG A 543 -96.87 -29.33 27.00
N LEU A 544 -95.89 -29.99 27.61
CA LEU A 544 -95.99 -31.40 28.01
C LEU A 544 -97.17 -31.62 28.94
N LYS A 545 -97.29 -30.83 30.03
CA LYS A 545 -98.43 -30.93 30.95
C LYS A 545 -99.78 -30.71 30.26
N HIS A 546 -99.85 -29.75 29.33
CA HIS A 546 -101.08 -29.51 28.57
C HIS A 546 -101.39 -30.68 27.63
N MET A 547 -100.38 -31.29 26.99
CA MET A 547 -100.55 -32.42 26.08
C MET A 547 -100.85 -33.73 26.82
N GLU A 548 -100.26 -33.95 28.00
CA GLU A 548 -100.59 -35.03 28.93
C GLU A 548 -102.06 -34.91 29.35
N ALA A 549 -102.48 -33.74 29.85
CA ALA A 549 -103.88 -33.51 30.23
C ALA A 549 -104.86 -33.66 29.05
N TYR A 550 -104.45 -33.27 27.84
CA TYR A 550 -105.22 -33.46 26.62
C TYR A 550 -105.40 -34.95 26.27
N CYS A 551 -104.35 -35.76 26.43
CA CYS A 551 -104.39 -37.19 26.15
C CYS A 551 -105.10 -37.99 27.28
N ASP A 552 -104.95 -37.58 28.54
CA ASP A 552 -105.53 -38.22 29.73
C ASP A 552 -107.03 -37.88 29.94
N GLY A 553 -107.51 -36.75 29.41
CA GLY A 553 -108.88 -36.25 29.55
C GLY A 553 -109.98 -37.18 29.01
N LEU A 554 -109.63 -38.29 28.36
CA LEU A 554 -110.56 -39.34 27.93
C LEU A 554 -110.81 -40.42 29.00
N GLY A 555 -109.99 -40.51 30.05
CA GLY A 555 -110.07 -41.57 31.06
C GLY A 555 -111.08 -41.34 32.19
N ARG A 556 -111.60 -40.12 32.37
CA ARG A 556 -112.49 -39.77 33.50
C ARG A 556 -113.99 -39.71 33.19
N ASN A 557 -114.40 -39.84 31.93
CA ASN A 557 -115.82 -39.80 31.54
C ASN A 557 -116.41 -41.18 31.23
N SER A 558 -116.07 -42.18 32.04
CA SER A 558 -116.79 -43.47 32.08
C SER A 558 -117.47 -43.60 33.45
N GLY A 559 -118.61 -42.92 33.63
CA GLY A 559 -119.48 -43.17 34.78
C GLY A 559 -120.14 -41.95 35.41
N SER A 560 -121.01 -41.23 34.69
CA SER A 560 -122.23 -40.69 35.30
C SER A 560 -123.27 -40.35 34.22
N SER A 561 -124.46 -40.89 34.42
CA SER A 561 -125.63 -40.81 33.56
C SER A 561 -126.48 -39.59 33.91
N SER A 562 -126.72 -38.69 32.96
CA SER A 562 -127.95 -37.88 32.88
C SER A 562 -128.09 -37.23 31.48
N PRO A 563 -129.30 -37.14 30.88
CA PRO A 563 -129.48 -36.58 29.55
C PRO A 563 -130.03 -35.16 29.63
N ASP A 564 -129.27 -34.16 29.18
CA ASP A 564 -129.89 -33.01 28.51
C ASP A 564 -128.91 -32.18 27.65
N SER A 565 -129.34 -31.98 26.41
CA SER A 565 -129.13 -30.84 25.50
C SER A 565 -127.74 -30.17 25.33
N ASN A 566 -127.30 -30.19 24.06
CA ASN A 566 -126.24 -29.40 23.40
C ASN A 566 -124.78 -29.89 23.56
N ARG A 567 -124.36 -30.72 22.61
CA ARG A 567 -123.04 -31.38 22.51
C ARG A 567 -122.11 -30.58 21.57
N PRO A 568 -121.00 -29.98 22.03
CA PRO A 568 -119.82 -29.82 21.19
C PRO A 568 -119.11 -31.19 21.11
N HIS A 569 -118.64 -31.56 19.92
CA HIS A 569 -118.02 -32.84 19.58
C HIS A 569 -117.12 -33.44 20.68
N GLN A 570 -117.38 -34.71 21.00
CA GLN A 570 -116.48 -35.55 21.80
C GLN A 570 -115.11 -35.60 21.12
N ARG A 571 -114.09 -35.08 21.80
CA ARG A 571 -112.76 -34.84 21.24
C ARG A 571 -111.97 -36.15 21.17
N VAL A 572 -111.53 -36.56 19.98
CA VAL A 572 -110.81 -37.82 19.73
C VAL A 572 -109.31 -37.55 19.68
N VAL A 573 -108.54 -38.19 20.56
CA VAL A 573 -107.06 -38.19 20.50
C VAL A 573 -106.63 -39.06 19.34
N THR A 574 -105.88 -38.48 18.40
CA THR A 574 -105.37 -39.16 17.21
C THR A 574 -104.01 -39.81 17.47
N GLU A 575 -103.63 -40.81 16.68
CA GLU A 575 -102.28 -41.39 16.73
C GLU A 575 -101.19 -40.33 16.52
N ARG A 576 -101.50 -39.28 15.76
CA ARG A 576 -100.64 -38.11 15.56
C ARG A 576 -100.36 -37.38 16.87
N ASP A 577 -101.38 -37.17 17.71
CA ASP A 577 -101.26 -36.47 18.99
C ASP A 577 -100.36 -37.24 19.97
N LEU A 578 -100.43 -38.57 19.99
CA LEU A 578 -99.56 -39.42 20.81
C LEU A 578 -98.10 -39.42 20.31
N ARG A 579 -97.88 -39.37 18.99
CA ARG A 579 -96.53 -39.20 18.42
C ARG A 579 -95.97 -37.82 18.77
N GLU A 580 -96.78 -36.77 18.71
CA GLU A 580 -96.38 -35.41 19.11
C GLU A 580 -96.04 -35.34 20.61
N LEU A 581 -96.78 -36.03 21.48
CA LEU A 581 -96.44 -36.16 22.90
C LEU A 581 -95.09 -36.87 23.10
N GLY A 582 -94.86 -37.99 22.41
CA GLY A 582 -93.58 -38.70 22.43
C GLY A 582 -92.41 -37.84 21.93
N GLN A 583 -92.64 -37.00 20.93
CA GLN A 583 -91.65 -36.02 20.47
C GLN A 583 -91.33 -34.97 21.55
N GLN A 584 -92.33 -34.48 22.29
CA GLN A 584 -92.10 -33.53 23.38
C GLN A 584 -91.28 -34.15 24.53
N TYR A 585 -91.48 -35.43 24.86
CA TYR A 585 -90.65 -36.13 25.85
C TYR A 585 -89.19 -36.26 25.39
N ASN A 586 -88.96 -36.63 24.14
CA ASN A 586 -87.60 -36.69 23.58
C ASN A 586 -86.90 -35.31 23.63
N ILE A 587 -87.66 -34.23 23.37
CA ILE A 587 -87.14 -32.86 23.48
C ILE A 587 -86.76 -32.54 24.93
N ARG A 588 -87.61 -32.88 25.92
CA ARG A 588 -87.33 -32.69 27.35
C ARG A 588 -86.07 -33.45 27.77
N ASP A 589 -85.96 -34.72 27.40
CA ASP A 589 -84.86 -35.60 27.84
C ASP A 589 -83.52 -35.25 27.16
N GLY A 590 -83.56 -34.63 25.99
CA GLY A 590 -82.38 -34.08 25.30
C GLY A 590 -82.01 -32.64 25.71
N MET A 591 -82.89 -31.96 26.46
CA MET A 591 -82.80 -30.52 26.69
C MET A 591 -81.59 -30.10 27.51
N GLU A 592 -81.34 -30.79 28.63
CA GLU A 592 -80.24 -30.46 29.53
C GLU A 592 -78.88 -30.55 28.82
N ARG A 593 -78.66 -31.62 28.04
CA ARG A 593 -77.45 -31.78 27.23
C ARG A 593 -77.32 -30.68 26.17
N SER A 594 -78.41 -30.31 25.51
CA SER A 594 -78.42 -29.22 24.51
C SER A 594 -78.13 -27.86 25.14
N HIS A 595 -78.74 -27.56 26.29
CA HIS A 595 -78.51 -26.33 27.05
C HIS A 595 -77.06 -26.22 27.51
N GLN A 596 -76.53 -27.32 28.08
CA GLN A 596 -75.14 -27.36 28.53
C GLN A 596 -74.16 -27.20 27.36
N ALA A 597 -74.40 -27.86 26.22
CA ALA A 597 -73.57 -27.68 25.03
C ALA A 597 -73.58 -26.23 24.53
N LYS A 598 -74.74 -25.57 24.54
CA LYS A 598 -74.85 -24.16 24.11
C LYS A 598 -74.11 -23.20 25.06
N ILE A 599 -74.17 -23.45 26.37
CA ILE A 599 -73.41 -22.68 27.37
C ILE A 599 -71.91 -22.91 27.19
N ASN A 600 -71.47 -24.16 26.99
CA ASN A 600 -70.05 -24.48 26.79
C ASN A 600 -69.49 -23.79 25.52
N VAL A 601 -70.16 -23.92 24.37
CA VAL A 601 -69.72 -23.26 23.12
C VAL A 601 -69.64 -21.73 23.29
N MET A 602 -70.56 -21.15 24.06
CA MET A 602 -70.55 -19.72 24.36
C MET A 602 -69.35 -19.36 25.25
N ARG A 603 -69.09 -20.12 26.33
CA ARG A 603 -67.93 -19.95 27.22
C ARG A 603 -66.61 -20.10 26.49
N ASP A 604 -66.48 -21.09 25.62
CA ASP A 604 -65.25 -21.30 24.81
C ASP A 604 -64.96 -20.09 23.92
N ARG A 605 -66.01 -19.50 23.30
CA ARG A 605 -65.88 -18.27 22.49
C ARG A 605 -65.56 -17.04 23.35
N GLN A 606 -66.01 -17.01 24.60
CA GLN A 606 -65.68 -15.94 25.55
C GLN A 606 -64.23 -16.07 26.02
N ALA A 607 -63.79 -17.27 26.37
CA ALA A 607 -62.41 -17.59 26.76
C ALA A 607 -61.42 -17.22 25.66
N LYS A 608 -61.68 -17.62 24.41
CA LYS A 608 -60.81 -17.25 23.28
C LYS A 608 -60.71 -15.74 23.07
N ARG A 609 -61.83 -15.01 23.19
CA ARG A 609 -61.82 -13.54 23.10
C ARG A 609 -61.08 -12.87 24.26
N MET A 610 -61.08 -13.49 25.43
CA MET A 610 -60.31 -13.03 26.60
C MET A 610 -58.82 -13.23 26.37
N GLU A 611 -58.42 -14.43 25.91
CA GLU A 611 -57.05 -14.78 25.54
C GLU A 611 -56.50 -13.81 24.48
N GLU A 612 -57.22 -13.61 23.37
CA GLU A 612 -56.85 -12.66 22.31
C GLU A 612 -56.76 -11.20 22.80
N LEU A 613 -57.44 -10.82 23.87
CA LEU A 613 -57.31 -9.50 24.47
C LEU A 613 -56.06 -9.41 25.34
N ILE A 614 -55.81 -10.42 26.19
CA ILE A 614 -54.65 -10.49 27.07
C ILE A 614 -53.37 -10.51 26.22
N ASP A 615 -53.29 -11.35 25.19
CA ASP A 615 -52.13 -11.43 24.30
C ASP A 615 -51.82 -10.07 23.65
N ARG A 616 -52.86 -9.35 23.20
CA ARG A 616 -52.68 -8.00 22.64
C ARG A 616 -52.17 -7.01 23.69
N GLN A 617 -52.69 -7.05 24.90
CA GLN A 617 -52.24 -6.19 25.99
C GLN A 617 -50.81 -6.51 26.42
N GLU A 618 -50.43 -7.79 26.46
CA GLU A 618 -49.06 -8.23 26.75
C GLU A 618 -48.08 -7.73 25.68
N THR A 619 -48.39 -7.92 24.40
CA THR A 619 -47.55 -7.41 23.29
C THR A 619 -47.45 -5.88 23.28
N GLU A 620 -48.54 -5.16 23.57
CA GLU A 620 -48.52 -3.71 23.75
C GLU A 620 -47.59 -3.30 24.91
N TYR A 621 -47.65 -3.99 26.04
CA TYR A 621 -46.81 -3.72 27.21
C TYR A 621 -45.34 -4.05 26.96
N GLU A 622 -45.04 -5.16 26.29
CA GLU A 622 -43.68 -5.51 25.85
C GLU A 622 -43.09 -4.42 24.94
N SER A 623 -43.86 -3.96 23.94
CA SER A 623 -43.43 -2.87 23.04
C SER A 623 -43.19 -1.55 23.79
N PHE A 624 -43.90 -1.32 24.89
CA PHE A 624 -43.69 -0.16 25.76
C PHE A 624 -42.41 -0.28 26.58
N LEU A 625 -42.13 -1.46 27.15
CA LEU A 625 -40.89 -1.73 27.86
C LEU A 625 -39.65 -1.61 26.96
N ASP A 626 -39.75 -2.08 25.71
CA ASP A 626 -38.66 -1.97 24.76
C ASP A 626 -38.39 -0.50 24.38
N ARG A 627 -39.43 0.31 24.14
CA ARG A 627 -39.28 1.77 23.93
C ARG A 627 -38.65 2.47 25.13
N ASN A 628 -39.07 2.14 26.35
CA ASN A 628 -38.46 2.69 27.56
C ASN A 628 -36.97 2.31 27.68
N ARG A 629 -36.62 1.09 27.27
CA ARG A 629 -35.21 0.65 27.23
C ARG A 629 -34.41 1.42 26.19
N GLU A 630 -34.97 1.64 25.01
CA GLU A 630 -34.36 2.44 23.95
C GLU A 630 -34.11 3.88 24.41
N GLU A 631 -35.09 4.55 25.01
CA GLU A 631 -34.94 5.91 25.57
C GLU A 631 -33.85 5.99 26.65
N LEU A 632 -33.77 4.97 27.52
CA LEU A 632 -32.71 4.89 28.52
C LEU A 632 -31.33 4.71 27.87
N ASN A 633 -31.24 3.87 26.84
CA ASN A 633 -30.01 3.65 26.08
C ASN A 633 -29.57 4.92 25.35
N GLU A 634 -30.50 5.66 24.75
CA GLU A 634 -30.23 6.95 24.11
C GLU A 634 -29.67 7.96 25.11
N LEU A 635 -30.27 8.08 26.30
CA LEU A 635 -29.74 8.95 27.36
C LEU A 635 -28.32 8.54 27.79
N THR A 636 -28.04 7.24 27.90
CA THR A 636 -26.68 6.77 28.19
C THR A 636 -25.69 7.07 27.06
N ALA A 637 -26.12 6.96 25.80
CA ALA A 637 -25.29 7.29 24.66
C ALA A 637 -24.95 8.79 24.62
N GLN A 638 -25.93 9.64 24.93
CA GLN A 638 -25.72 11.09 25.07
C GLN A 638 -24.72 11.41 26.21
N ALA A 639 -24.84 10.74 27.36
CA ALA A 639 -23.90 10.91 28.47
C ALA A 639 -22.46 10.58 28.07
N VAL A 640 -22.25 9.46 27.36
CA VAL A 640 -20.93 9.07 26.86
C VAL A 640 -20.40 10.07 25.82
N GLN A 641 -21.26 10.56 24.92
CA GLN A 641 -20.86 11.54 23.91
C GLN A 641 -20.41 12.86 24.56
N GLU A 642 -21.16 13.35 25.55
CA GLU A 642 -20.81 14.57 26.29
C GLU A 642 -19.55 14.37 27.15
N GLU A 643 -19.38 13.22 27.80
CA GLU A 643 -18.16 12.89 28.55
C GLU A 643 -16.92 12.93 27.63
N ASN A 644 -17.03 12.37 26.43
CA ASN A 644 -15.94 12.39 25.45
C ASN A 644 -15.64 13.83 24.96
N ALA A 645 -16.67 14.63 24.70
CA ALA A 645 -16.49 16.03 24.32
C ALA A 645 -15.80 16.84 25.43
N LEU A 646 -16.22 16.64 26.67
CA LEU A 646 -15.63 17.25 27.85
C LEU A 646 -14.17 16.82 28.04
N ALA A 647 -13.85 15.52 27.92
CA ALA A 647 -12.48 15.03 27.96
C ALA A 647 -11.60 15.63 26.84
N ALA A 648 -12.13 15.77 25.63
CA ALA A 648 -11.41 16.36 24.50
C ALA A 648 -11.07 17.84 24.74
N THR A 649 -12.01 18.63 25.27
CA THR A 649 -11.76 20.05 25.59
C THR A 649 -10.72 20.20 26.71
N PHE A 650 -10.79 19.39 27.77
CA PHE A 650 -9.77 19.40 28.83
C PHE A 650 -8.39 18.95 28.33
N SER A 651 -8.33 17.97 27.43
CA SER A 651 -7.08 17.56 26.79
C SER A 651 -6.47 18.69 25.95
N ALA A 652 -7.29 19.42 25.20
CA ALA A 652 -6.87 20.57 24.41
C ALA A 652 -6.36 21.72 25.30
N ARG A 653 -7.12 22.09 26.33
CA ARG A 653 -6.72 23.14 27.31
C ARG A 653 -5.44 22.76 28.05
N LYS A 654 -5.31 21.50 28.49
CA LYS A 654 -4.07 20.97 29.08
C LYS A 654 -2.89 21.13 28.13
N SER A 655 -3.04 20.76 26.87
CA SER A 655 -1.97 20.84 25.88
C SER A 655 -1.49 22.28 25.66
N LYS A 656 -2.42 23.24 25.61
CA LYS A 656 -2.08 24.67 25.56
C LYS A 656 -1.35 25.13 26.81
N LEU A 657 -1.87 24.76 27.99
CA LEU A 657 -1.30 25.13 29.28
C LEU A 657 0.15 24.64 29.42
N VAL A 658 0.42 23.38 29.04
CA VAL A 658 1.78 22.81 29.05
C VAL A 658 2.72 23.55 28.10
N ARG A 659 2.29 23.83 26.86
CA ARG A 659 3.10 24.62 25.91
C ARG A 659 3.43 26.00 26.47
N ARG A 660 2.47 26.63 27.15
CA ARG A 660 2.68 27.92 27.80
C ARG A 660 3.74 27.85 28.89
N TRP A 661 3.70 26.80 29.71
CA TRP A 661 4.71 26.56 30.74
C TRP A 661 6.09 26.29 30.14
N GLU A 662 6.19 25.47 29.11
CA GLU A 662 7.44 25.21 28.38
C GLU A 662 8.04 26.51 27.85
N LEU A 663 7.24 27.34 27.17
CA LEU A 663 7.69 28.61 26.64
C LEU A 663 8.12 29.58 27.74
N ALA A 664 7.38 29.65 28.85
CA ALA A 664 7.74 30.48 30.00
C ALA A 664 9.06 30.04 30.66
N ILE A 665 9.30 28.73 30.74
CA ILE A 665 10.56 28.16 31.24
C ILE A 665 11.72 28.54 30.32
N GLU A 666 11.54 28.45 29.00
CA GLU A 666 12.58 28.80 28.04
C GLU A 666 12.90 30.29 28.03
N ILE A 667 11.89 31.14 28.12
CA ILE A 667 12.03 32.60 28.25
C ILE A 667 12.83 32.93 29.52
N LEU A 668 12.40 32.42 30.68
CA LEU A 668 13.09 32.69 31.95
C LEU A 668 14.54 32.20 31.91
N ARG A 669 14.77 31.00 31.35
CA ARG A 669 16.12 30.46 31.17
C ARG A 669 16.97 31.41 30.34
N LYS A 670 16.49 31.87 29.19
CA LYS A 670 17.25 32.78 28.31
C LYS A 670 17.50 34.15 28.95
N GLU A 671 16.50 34.72 29.61
CA GLU A 671 16.65 35.98 30.34
C GLU A 671 17.74 35.90 31.42
N LEU A 672 17.81 34.78 32.15
CA LEU A 672 18.83 34.55 33.18
C LEU A 672 20.20 34.21 32.58
N GLU A 673 20.27 33.46 31.48
CA GLU A 673 21.51 33.20 30.75
C GLU A 673 22.15 34.51 30.25
N ASP A 674 21.32 35.42 29.72
CA ASP A 674 21.77 36.73 29.23
C ASP A 674 22.21 37.67 30.38
N GLN A 675 21.59 37.55 31.56
CA GLN A 675 21.93 38.35 32.75
C GLN A 675 23.18 37.85 33.48
N ASP A 676 23.27 36.54 33.74
CA ASP A 676 24.32 35.96 34.58
C ASP A 676 25.52 35.46 33.74
N GLY A 677 25.38 35.35 32.41
CA GLY A 677 26.43 34.90 31.50
C GLY A 677 26.78 33.41 31.61
N VAL A 678 25.93 32.60 32.28
CA VAL A 678 26.13 31.16 32.52
C VAL A 678 24.93 30.36 31.99
N LYS A 679 25.17 29.14 31.50
CA LYS A 679 24.12 28.29 30.89
C LYS A 679 23.29 27.54 31.92
N TYR A 680 21.97 27.69 31.93
CA TYR A 680 21.11 27.00 32.89
C TYR A 680 20.51 25.71 32.30
N ALA A 681 20.32 24.68 33.11
CA ALA A 681 19.56 23.50 32.68
C ALA A 681 18.06 23.81 32.49
N PRO A 682 17.31 23.03 31.70
CA PRO A 682 15.85 23.14 31.67
C PRO A 682 15.25 22.62 32.99
N ILE A 683 14.21 23.30 33.51
CA ILE A 683 13.37 22.74 34.57
C ILE A 683 12.20 21.94 33.96
N PRO A 684 11.80 20.81 34.57
CA PRO A 684 10.65 20.05 34.08
C PRO A 684 9.34 20.78 34.40
N THR A 685 8.36 20.69 33.50
CA THR A 685 6.99 21.11 33.80
C THR A 685 6.38 20.24 34.91
N PRO A 686 5.39 20.74 35.68
CA PRO A 686 4.71 19.96 36.71
C PRO A 686 4.24 18.58 36.21
N THR A 687 4.45 17.55 37.04
CA THR A 687 4.03 16.18 36.73
C THR A 687 2.51 16.07 36.84
N TRP A 688 1.87 15.53 35.80
CA TRP A 688 0.43 15.33 35.81
C TRP A 688 0.07 14.05 36.58
N PRO A 689 -0.93 14.08 37.49
CA PRO A 689 -1.38 12.88 38.19
C PRO A 689 -1.76 11.77 37.20
N GLU A 690 -1.26 10.55 37.43
CA GLU A 690 -1.52 9.38 36.56
C GLU A 690 -3.01 9.10 36.38
N ALA A 691 -3.82 9.36 37.41
CA ALA A 691 -5.28 9.24 37.37
C ALA A 691 -5.94 10.10 36.27
N MET A 692 -5.39 11.28 35.97
CA MET A 692 -5.87 12.12 34.88
C MET A 692 -5.30 11.74 33.52
N VAL A 693 -4.08 11.20 33.47
CA VAL A 693 -3.54 10.63 32.23
C VAL A 693 -4.42 9.45 31.80
N GLN A 694 -4.83 8.60 32.75
CA GLN A 694 -5.79 7.52 32.48
C GLN A 694 -7.17 8.04 32.11
N ALA A 695 -7.75 8.99 32.85
CA ALA A 695 -9.08 9.54 32.54
C ALA A 695 -9.15 10.27 31.18
N LEU A 696 -8.03 10.83 30.69
CA LEU A 696 -7.93 11.45 29.36
C LEU A 696 -7.52 10.44 28.25
N CYS A 697 -6.90 9.31 28.62
CA CYS A 697 -6.48 8.24 27.71
C CYS A 697 -7.41 7.01 27.69
N SER A 698 -8.55 7.03 28.39
CA SER A 698 -9.62 6.01 28.32
C SER A 698 -10.37 6.01 26.97
N LEU A 699 -9.60 6.15 25.89
CA LEU A 699 -9.95 5.91 24.50
C LEU A 699 -8.90 4.95 23.93
N LYS A 700 -8.90 3.71 24.43
CA LYS A 700 -8.30 2.57 23.74
C LYS A 700 -9.11 1.30 23.97
#